data_AF-A0A943CHZ6-F1
#
_entry.id   AF-A0A943CHZ6-F1
#
_cell.length_a   1.000
_cell.length_b   1.000
_cell.length_c   1.000
_cell.angle_alpha   90.00
_cell.angle_beta   90.00
_cell.angle_gamma   90.00
#
_symmetry.space_group_name_H-M   'P 1'
#
loop_
_entity.id
_entity.type
_entity.pdbx_description
1 polymer ?
#
loop_
_entity_poly.entity_id
_entity_poly.type
_entity_poly.pdbx_seq_one_letter_code
_entity_poly.pdbx_strand_id
1 'polypeptide(L)'
;MIRKKRMGKGIAKILSGLLVFGMVAGLIPAVPGGTVHAKAEGESEPGVTAEQSEENVPHTHCECGTGELSAGGHTYHHTTQTWTGIDDLSKITKKGEYYLTKDITINSVWECPNSVELCLNGHSITRNAEATDGSFGGNAVIKINRNTSFALTDCQKTVGTITHAEGVSGEGVYNAGFFIMYNGKISGNNSSGVNAQSLFEMYDGMICNNKTSDLGGGVYVSHLGEYEYNFEMYGGEISDNEAENGAGVFIGGKKVAMNGGIISRNKSTNDGGGVYNEDGTFEMSGGEISNNTTTNFGGGVFNKRGIFTMSDGTTISGNKAMYGGGVYKESGTFTMSGGTITGNESAGMSGNASGGGVYNDADAFTMSGGTITQNKSQCDGGGVYNRSGTFEMSGGAITDNETKEYGGGVCNEDGTFEMSGGEITRNKSEKNGGGVQHASQEPFKMSGTAKITNNTAISNGGGVLVARGYAITLGGEVEITGNKVGDNRDNNLYLGRETTVQTDSLTGKETIGVTTYNSPTDDSPVTITSNPASAGCFFSDNSAYEIGTNAVDGVVLKCKEKLPIVQDPVPNRFTYDGTEHAGIELGENYIVASGTNSATDAGTYEVIIKPSAGKTWEDGTANEKTFNWEITKASQNAPTGLVGEKPTTAGGSDGKITVVNENMEYRKSGDSSYIDCTGKEITGLSAGTYEVRYKGDKNHEESPAFVVTVPDADKPVYILEIINGTGNGTYVEGTVVTITANPAADGKVFDKWVKMYGDAVIADENSATTTVTTKIAPTTIKATYKDSETTPTPNPEPTPNPNPEPTPTPTPAPNPTPEATTPTPDPAPATSTPAASTTTAPASSAAAAPAQVTYDILDGAGSSWTQNTDGSLAIRGSGEISKFREVKVDGVTVDPVNYTVTEGSTIITFKPEYLKSLSAGNHSFELVWTDGTAATNFTVAENADQSAKSPKTGEDFSMALCTALLMVSCAGLAGMFVRRKKSSLR
;
A
#
# COMPACT_ATOMS: atom_id res chain seq x y z
N MET A 1 2.84 71.03 -41.67
CA MET A 1 2.69 72.00 -40.56
C MET A 1 2.80 71.20 -39.27
N ILE A 2 3.71 71.46 -38.30
CA ILE A 2 3.83 72.64 -37.41
C ILE A 2 2.57 72.74 -36.53
N ARG A 3 2.57 72.62 -35.18
CA ARG A 3 3.61 72.66 -34.11
C ARG A 3 3.60 71.36 -33.28
N LYS A 4 4.69 70.79 -32.72
CA LYS A 4 5.72 71.30 -31.77
C LYS A 4 5.21 71.72 -30.37
N LYS A 5 5.50 70.91 -29.35
CA LYS A 5 5.68 71.33 -27.94
C LYS A 5 6.93 70.61 -27.38
N ARG A 6 7.67 71.22 -26.45
CA ARG A 6 9.05 70.83 -26.09
C ARG A 6 9.41 71.33 -24.68
N MET A 7 9.88 70.45 -23.79
CA MET A 7 10.60 70.67 -22.51
C MET A 7 11.04 69.26 -22.03
N GLY A 8 12.20 69.01 -21.41
CA GLY A 8 13.40 69.82 -21.13
C GLY A 8 14.60 68.88 -20.83
N LYS A 9 15.85 69.38 -20.76
CA LYS A 9 17.06 68.57 -20.49
C LYS A 9 17.66 68.85 -19.10
N GLY A 10 18.29 67.82 -18.50
CA GLY A 10 19.12 67.89 -17.30
C GLY A 10 18.73 66.81 -16.27
N ILE A 11 19.64 66.13 -15.56
CA ILE A 11 21.13 66.17 -15.49
C ILE A 11 21.65 64.71 -15.41
N ALA A 12 22.94 64.48 -15.70
CA ALA A 12 23.60 63.17 -15.60
C ALA A 12 24.88 63.23 -14.74
N LYS A 13 25.48 62.06 -14.45
CA LYS A 13 26.50 61.76 -13.40
C LYS A 13 25.88 61.73 -11.98
N ILE A 14 26.42 61.03 -10.97
CA ILE A 14 27.69 60.28 -10.80
C ILE A 14 27.36 58.97 -10.07
N LEU A 15 28.04 57.84 -10.36
CA LEU A 15 28.54 56.90 -9.34
C LEU A 15 29.47 55.82 -9.95
N SER A 16 30.77 56.02 -9.76
CA SER A 16 31.81 54.99 -9.80
C SER A 16 32.80 55.31 -8.67
N GLY A 17 33.34 54.30 -7.99
CA GLY A 17 34.34 54.50 -6.92
C GLY A 17 34.13 53.64 -5.66
N LEU A 18 34.89 52.55 -5.61
CA LEU A 18 35.37 51.80 -4.44
C LEU A 18 35.33 52.51 -3.05
N LEU A 19 34.94 51.80 -1.98
CA LEU A 19 35.92 51.22 -1.02
C LEU A 19 35.28 50.33 0.10
N VAL A 20 35.70 49.07 0.10
CA VAL A 20 35.96 48.12 1.21
C VAL A 20 35.56 48.51 2.65
N PHE A 21 34.79 47.65 3.34
CA PHE A 21 35.22 46.90 4.54
C PHE A 21 34.20 45.80 4.96
N GLY A 22 34.69 44.61 5.35
CA GLY A 22 33.91 43.58 6.09
C GLY A 22 33.53 42.29 5.32
N MET A 23 34.38 41.26 5.38
CA MET A 23 33.98 39.84 5.22
C MET A 23 33.43 39.32 6.57
N VAL A 24 32.47 38.39 6.62
CA VAL A 24 32.63 36.92 6.87
C VAL A 24 31.22 36.40 7.25
N ALA A 25 30.71 35.19 6.95
CA ALA A 25 31.00 34.15 5.93
C ALA A 25 29.79 33.15 5.93
N GLY A 26 29.87 32.02 5.20
CA GLY A 26 28.77 31.03 5.04
C GLY A 26 28.10 31.16 3.66
N LEU A 27 28.46 30.46 2.59
CA LEU A 27 28.84 29.04 2.37
C LEU A 27 27.60 28.13 2.26
N ILE A 28 27.40 27.60 1.05
CA ILE A 28 26.28 26.73 0.61
C ILE A 28 26.80 25.28 0.55
N PRO A 29 26.04 24.26 0.97
CA PRO A 29 26.47 22.86 0.88
C PRO A 29 26.40 22.34 -0.57
N ALA A 30 27.32 21.45 -0.93
CA ALA A 30 27.37 20.75 -2.22
C ALA A 30 27.49 19.23 -2.02
N VAL A 31 27.19 18.47 -3.09
CA VAL A 31 27.07 17.00 -3.07
C VAL A 31 28.45 16.31 -2.93
N PRO A 32 28.57 15.16 -2.22
CA PRO A 32 29.83 14.42 -2.14
C PRO A 32 30.17 13.72 -3.46
N GLY A 33 31.44 13.77 -3.89
CA GLY A 33 31.87 13.09 -5.12
C GLY A 33 33.29 13.39 -5.62
N GLY A 34 34.10 14.18 -4.91
CA GLY A 34 35.45 14.56 -5.35
C GLY A 34 36.49 14.51 -4.23
N THR A 35 37.61 13.83 -4.48
CA THR A 35 38.75 13.75 -3.55
C THR A 35 39.57 15.04 -3.56
N VAL A 36 39.39 15.88 -2.54
CA VAL A 36 40.21 17.09 -2.31
C VAL A 36 41.36 16.82 -1.33
N HIS A 37 42.59 16.80 -1.86
CA HIS A 37 43.80 16.84 -1.04
C HIS A 37 44.05 18.24 -0.46
N ALA A 38 43.32 18.58 0.61
CA ALA A 38 43.63 19.75 1.42
C ALA A 38 44.84 19.46 2.34
N LYS A 39 45.98 20.09 2.08
CA LYS A 39 47.12 20.15 3.01
C LYS A 39 47.45 21.61 3.29
N ALA A 40 47.64 21.93 4.57
CA ALA A 40 47.69 23.31 5.04
C ALA A 40 48.87 24.13 4.49
N GLU A 41 48.64 25.44 4.34
CA GLU A 41 49.71 26.43 4.26
C GLU A 41 50.55 26.41 5.55
N GLY A 42 51.86 26.52 5.41
CA GLY A 42 52.80 26.62 6.52
C GLY A 42 53.81 27.72 6.24
N GLU A 43 53.76 28.76 7.08
CA GLU A 43 54.76 29.77 7.44
C GLU A 43 55.84 30.17 6.42
N SER A 44 55.96 31.49 6.19
CA SER A 44 56.98 32.09 5.32
C SER A 44 58.34 32.22 6.00
N GLU A 45 59.41 31.77 5.31
CA GLU A 45 60.77 32.27 5.56
C GLU A 45 61.12 33.40 4.57
N PRO A 46 61.67 34.53 5.03
CA PRO A 46 61.92 35.70 4.17
C PRO A 46 63.34 35.68 3.56
N GLY A 47 63.48 35.67 2.22
CA GLY A 47 64.83 35.79 1.65
C GLY A 47 65.06 35.61 0.14
N VAL A 48 64.28 36.24 -0.75
CA VAL A 48 64.75 36.51 -2.13
C VAL A 48 64.57 37.99 -2.48
N THR A 49 65.61 38.60 -3.04
CA THR A 49 65.68 40.03 -3.34
C THR A 49 65.44 40.33 -4.82
N ALA A 50 64.71 41.42 -5.05
CA ALA A 50 64.60 42.17 -6.30
C ALA A 50 63.85 41.49 -7.47
N GLU A 51 63.20 42.34 -8.25
CA GLU A 51 62.55 41.99 -9.51
C GLU A 51 63.59 41.46 -10.50
N GLN A 52 63.40 40.24 -11.01
CA GLN A 52 63.89 39.87 -12.32
C GLN A 52 62.72 39.97 -13.30
N SER A 53 62.93 40.64 -14.42
CA SER A 53 62.07 40.50 -15.59
C SER A 53 62.19 39.05 -16.10
N GLU A 54 61.09 38.32 -16.22
CA GLU A 54 61.03 36.97 -16.80
C GLU A 54 61.21 37.00 -18.34
N GLU A 55 62.28 37.64 -18.80
CA GLU A 55 62.66 37.68 -20.20
C GLU A 55 63.37 36.36 -20.55
N ASN A 56 62.68 35.49 -21.29
CA ASN A 56 63.09 34.15 -21.74
C ASN A 56 62.89 32.96 -20.75
N VAL A 57 61.75 32.90 -20.04
CA VAL A 57 61.14 31.58 -19.77
C VAL A 57 60.36 31.17 -21.03
N PRO A 58 60.71 30.07 -21.73
CA PRO A 58 59.98 29.66 -22.94
C PRO A 58 58.57 29.19 -22.58
N HIS A 59 57.56 29.63 -23.34
CA HIS A 59 56.19 29.12 -23.17
C HIS A 59 56.11 27.70 -23.76
N THR A 60 56.05 26.69 -22.88
CA THR A 60 56.09 25.27 -23.27
C THR A 60 54.92 24.49 -22.68
N HIS A 61 54.14 23.87 -23.56
CA HIS A 61 53.08 22.93 -23.21
C HIS A 61 52.80 21.99 -24.40
N CYS A 62 51.95 20.99 -24.22
CA CYS A 62 51.56 20.09 -25.31
C CYS A 62 50.70 20.79 -26.38
N GLU A 63 50.54 20.18 -27.54
CA GLU A 63 49.55 20.56 -28.57
C GLU A 63 48.15 20.70 -27.93
N CYS A 64 47.83 19.76 -27.03
CA CYS A 64 46.64 19.73 -26.19
C CYS A 64 46.48 20.86 -25.15
N GLY A 65 47.40 21.83 -25.05
CA GLY A 65 47.31 22.93 -24.08
C GLY A 65 47.61 22.53 -22.64
N THR A 66 46.71 21.80 -21.99
CA THR A 66 46.75 21.45 -20.55
C THR A 66 47.55 20.17 -20.26
N GLY A 67 47.56 19.21 -21.18
CA GLY A 67 47.98 17.83 -20.92
C GLY A 67 46.88 16.93 -20.35
N GLU A 68 45.70 17.51 -20.08
CA GLU A 68 44.52 16.87 -19.51
C GLU A 68 43.31 17.24 -20.39
N LEU A 69 42.89 16.32 -21.28
CA LEU A 69 41.65 16.43 -22.07
C LEU A 69 40.64 15.38 -21.63
N SER A 70 39.34 15.69 -21.68
CA SER A 70 38.24 14.80 -21.26
C SER A 70 38.09 13.51 -22.07
N ALA A 71 38.75 13.40 -23.24
CA ALA A 71 38.59 12.27 -24.17
C ALA A 71 39.89 11.46 -24.38
N GLY A 72 39.88 10.17 -24.08
CA GLY A 72 41.08 9.32 -24.02
C GLY A 72 41.84 9.01 -25.33
N GLY A 73 41.44 9.56 -26.48
CA GLY A 73 42.08 9.28 -27.78
C GLY A 73 43.41 9.99 -28.02
N HIS A 74 43.68 11.10 -27.32
CA HIS A 74 44.70 12.11 -27.64
C HIS A 74 46.17 11.71 -27.40
N THR A 75 46.47 10.41 -27.32
CA THR A 75 47.80 9.85 -26.98
C THR A 75 48.99 10.34 -27.83
N TYR A 76 48.73 10.85 -29.04
CA TYR A 76 49.74 11.41 -29.94
C TYR A 76 50.14 12.87 -29.61
N HIS A 77 49.29 13.61 -28.90
CA HIS A 77 49.38 15.07 -28.75
C HIS A 77 50.14 15.56 -27.50
N HIS A 78 50.67 14.65 -26.68
CA HIS A 78 51.40 14.99 -25.45
C HIS A 78 52.85 15.50 -25.69
N THR A 79 53.29 15.65 -26.94
CA THR A 79 54.61 16.19 -27.26
C THR A 79 54.72 17.63 -26.76
N THR A 80 55.65 17.92 -25.85
CA THR A 80 55.86 19.29 -25.34
C THR A 80 56.46 20.18 -26.43
N GLN A 81 55.67 21.13 -26.92
CA GLN A 81 56.02 22.12 -27.93
C GLN A 81 56.60 23.40 -27.28
N THR A 82 57.28 24.25 -28.06
CA THR A 82 57.73 25.59 -27.63
C THR A 82 57.06 26.65 -28.49
N TRP A 83 56.28 27.53 -27.86
CA TRP A 83 55.32 28.37 -28.57
C TRP A 83 55.84 29.81 -28.80
N THR A 84 55.45 30.39 -29.93
CA THR A 84 55.87 31.75 -30.35
C THR A 84 54.88 32.80 -29.84
N GLY A 85 55.32 33.67 -28.94
CA GLY A 85 54.46 34.73 -28.38
C GLY A 85 54.09 35.80 -29.41
N ILE A 86 52.80 36.11 -29.50
CA ILE A 86 52.25 37.16 -30.37
C ILE A 86 51.27 38.08 -29.64
N ASP A 87 51.17 39.30 -30.14
CA ASP A 87 50.23 40.34 -29.66
C ASP A 87 49.45 40.98 -30.83
N ASP A 88 49.55 40.37 -32.03
CA ASP A 88 48.88 40.74 -33.27
C ASP A 88 48.89 39.52 -34.21
N LEU A 89 47.72 39.11 -34.72
CA LEU A 89 47.57 37.92 -35.57
C LEU A 89 48.27 38.06 -36.94
N SER A 90 48.53 39.29 -37.40
CA SER A 90 49.27 39.55 -38.64
C SER A 90 50.74 39.11 -38.59
N LYS A 91 51.26 38.78 -37.39
CA LYS A 91 52.59 38.18 -37.19
C LYS A 91 52.64 36.71 -37.61
N ILE A 92 51.50 36.02 -37.63
CA ILE A 92 51.39 34.64 -38.13
C ILE A 92 51.44 34.69 -39.66
N THR A 93 52.59 34.35 -40.22
CA THR A 93 52.91 34.49 -41.66
C THR A 93 53.34 33.17 -42.32
N LYS A 94 53.39 32.09 -41.54
CA LYS A 94 53.85 30.75 -41.91
C LYS A 94 53.29 29.73 -40.92
N LYS A 95 53.46 28.44 -41.22
CA LYS A 95 53.19 27.35 -40.27
C LYS A 95 53.99 27.49 -38.97
N GLY A 96 53.44 26.98 -37.88
CA GLY A 96 54.07 26.95 -36.56
C GLY A 96 53.10 27.18 -35.41
N GLU A 97 53.67 27.22 -34.22
CA GLU A 97 52.99 27.12 -32.93
C GLU A 97 53.04 28.50 -32.24
N TYR A 98 51.89 29.11 -31.96
CA TYR A 98 51.77 30.51 -31.53
C TYR A 98 50.90 30.66 -30.28
N TYR A 99 51.24 31.57 -29.36
CA TYR A 99 50.42 31.87 -28.18
C TYR A 99 50.15 33.37 -28.02
N LEU A 100 48.97 33.73 -27.52
CA LEU A 100 48.60 35.12 -27.28
C LEU A 100 49.25 35.67 -25.99
N THR A 101 49.74 36.90 -26.05
CA THR A 101 50.33 37.64 -24.91
C THR A 101 49.42 38.76 -24.36
N LYS A 102 48.27 38.97 -25.00
CA LYS A 102 47.21 39.92 -24.64
C LYS A 102 45.96 39.61 -25.47
N ASP A 103 44.82 40.20 -25.10
CA ASP A 103 43.62 40.18 -25.94
C ASP A 103 43.84 40.93 -27.26
N ILE A 104 43.30 40.38 -28.36
CA ILE A 104 43.42 40.93 -29.71
C ILE A 104 42.05 41.41 -30.20
N THR A 105 42.03 42.57 -30.85
CA THR A 105 40.83 43.12 -31.52
C THR A 105 41.08 43.23 -33.02
N ILE A 106 40.19 42.66 -33.83
CA ILE A 106 40.28 42.69 -35.30
C ILE A 106 39.08 43.39 -35.94
N ASN A 107 39.32 44.07 -37.07
CA ASN A 107 38.29 44.77 -37.86
C ASN A 107 38.05 44.12 -39.24
N SER A 108 38.70 43.00 -39.51
CA SER A 108 38.60 42.18 -40.71
C SER A 108 38.85 40.72 -40.33
N VAL A 109 38.43 39.77 -41.16
CA VAL A 109 38.65 38.34 -40.90
C VAL A 109 40.13 38.00 -40.80
N TRP A 110 40.51 37.15 -39.84
CA TRP A 110 41.83 36.51 -39.85
C TRP A 110 41.75 35.24 -40.70
N GLU A 111 42.24 35.32 -41.93
CA GLU A 111 42.42 34.13 -42.77
C GLU A 111 43.67 33.37 -42.31
N CYS A 112 43.47 32.16 -41.82
CA CYS A 112 44.51 31.36 -41.19
C CYS A 112 45.51 30.81 -42.23
N PRO A 113 46.83 31.03 -42.04
CA PRO A 113 47.87 30.32 -42.81
C PRO A 113 47.84 28.81 -42.56
N ASN A 114 48.28 28.01 -43.53
CA ASN A 114 48.25 26.54 -43.39
C ASN A 114 49.19 26.03 -42.29
N SER A 115 48.70 25.09 -41.48
CA SER A 115 49.39 24.40 -40.39
C SER A 115 49.84 25.35 -39.28
N VAL A 116 48.90 26.13 -38.76
CA VAL A 116 49.06 26.99 -37.59
C VAL A 116 48.37 26.36 -36.39
N GLU A 117 49.07 26.33 -35.26
CA GLU A 117 48.51 26.02 -33.95
C GLU A 117 48.46 27.30 -33.12
N LEU A 118 47.33 27.59 -32.48
CA LEU A 118 47.12 28.80 -31.70
C LEU A 118 46.62 28.48 -30.29
N CYS A 119 47.48 28.77 -29.31
CA CYS A 119 47.10 28.80 -27.90
C CYS A 119 46.53 30.18 -27.54
N LEU A 120 45.28 30.21 -27.09
CA LEU A 120 44.65 31.44 -26.61
C LEU A 120 45.31 31.96 -25.33
N ASN A 121 45.92 31.09 -24.51
CA ASN A 121 46.65 31.46 -23.29
C ASN A 121 45.82 32.41 -22.39
N GLY A 122 44.53 32.13 -22.21
CA GLY A 122 43.58 32.93 -21.45
C GLY A 122 43.12 34.24 -22.11
N HIS A 123 43.57 34.55 -23.33
CA HIS A 123 43.27 35.80 -24.03
C HIS A 123 42.25 35.66 -25.16
N SER A 124 41.45 36.69 -25.35
CA SER A 124 40.34 36.70 -26.29
C SER A 124 40.70 37.31 -27.65
N ILE A 125 40.02 36.86 -28.70
CA ILE A 125 40.06 37.44 -30.04
C ILE A 125 38.67 37.97 -30.36
N THR A 126 38.53 39.29 -30.35
CA THR A 126 37.25 39.99 -30.54
C THR A 126 37.18 40.64 -31.92
N ARG A 127 36.11 40.37 -32.67
CA ARG A 127 35.83 41.05 -33.94
C ARG A 127 34.90 42.26 -33.74
N ASN A 128 35.35 43.44 -34.21
CA ASN A 128 34.69 44.72 -34.01
C ASN A 128 33.93 45.29 -35.23
N ALA A 129 33.98 44.65 -36.40
CA ALA A 129 33.33 45.17 -37.62
C ALA A 129 32.91 44.06 -38.60
N GLU A 130 31.72 44.22 -39.19
CA GLU A 130 31.21 43.35 -40.27
C GLU A 130 31.96 43.64 -41.58
N ALA A 131 32.07 42.64 -42.47
CA ALA A 131 32.64 42.84 -43.80
C ALA A 131 31.65 43.53 -44.74
N THR A 132 32.15 44.46 -45.56
CA THR A 132 31.32 45.25 -46.48
C THR A 132 31.11 44.59 -47.86
N ASP A 133 31.66 43.40 -48.08
CA ASP A 133 31.69 42.73 -49.40
C ASP A 133 30.74 41.54 -49.54
N GLY A 134 30.13 41.07 -48.44
CA GLY A 134 29.23 39.92 -48.44
C GLY A 134 29.93 38.58 -48.75
N SER A 135 31.25 38.49 -48.56
CA SER A 135 32.01 37.26 -48.82
C SER A 135 31.70 36.15 -47.81
N PHE A 136 31.63 34.90 -48.28
CA PHE A 136 31.40 33.74 -47.41
C PHE A 136 32.54 33.58 -46.38
N GLY A 137 32.17 33.46 -45.10
CA GLY A 137 33.12 33.50 -43.97
C GLY A 137 33.82 34.85 -43.78
N GLY A 138 33.50 35.89 -44.55
CA GLY A 138 34.12 37.21 -44.48
C GLY A 138 33.81 37.96 -43.17
N ASN A 139 32.71 37.61 -42.51
CA ASN A 139 32.35 38.09 -41.18
C ASN A 139 32.96 37.26 -40.03
N ALA A 140 33.50 36.06 -40.28
CA ALA A 140 33.99 35.21 -39.20
C ALA A 140 35.17 35.84 -38.42
N VAL A 141 35.37 35.45 -37.15
CA VAL A 141 36.59 35.87 -36.42
C VAL A 141 37.81 35.20 -37.03
N ILE A 142 37.75 33.87 -37.18
CA ILE A 142 38.77 33.03 -37.83
C ILE A 142 38.18 32.39 -39.08
N LYS A 143 38.93 32.39 -40.18
CA LYS A 143 38.56 31.69 -41.43
C LYS A 143 39.66 30.74 -41.89
N ILE A 144 39.30 29.48 -42.00
CA ILE A 144 40.16 28.38 -42.45
C ILE A 144 39.78 28.06 -43.89
N ASN A 145 40.66 28.39 -44.84
CA ASN A 145 40.43 28.17 -46.26
C ASN A 145 40.60 26.68 -46.65
N ARG A 146 40.18 26.31 -47.86
CA ARG A 146 40.43 24.95 -48.40
C ARG A 146 41.93 24.65 -48.45
N ASN A 147 42.30 23.44 -48.01
CA ASN A 147 43.69 22.99 -47.85
C ASN A 147 44.51 23.74 -46.77
N THR A 148 43.86 24.49 -45.88
CA THR A 148 44.45 25.00 -44.62
C THR A 148 44.08 24.07 -43.48
N SER A 149 45.06 23.65 -42.66
CA SER A 149 44.84 23.07 -41.33
C SER A 149 45.08 24.12 -40.23
N PHE A 150 44.23 24.13 -39.20
CA PHE A 150 44.35 24.99 -38.02
C PHE A 150 44.02 24.21 -36.75
N ALA A 151 44.77 24.41 -35.67
CA ALA A 151 44.44 23.91 -34.34
C ALA A 151 44.27 25.07 -33.34
N LEU A 152 43.22 25.00 -32.52
CA LEU A 152 42.95 25.90 -31.40
C LEU A 152 43.13 25.16 -30.08
N THR A 153 43.81 25.80 -29.13
CA THR A 153 43.98 25.30 -27.77
C THR A 153 43.97 26.45 -26.76
N ASP A 154 43.92 26.12 -25.48
CA ASP A 154 44.26 27.03 -24.40
C ASP A 154 44.90 26.24 -23.25
N CYS A 155 46.03 26.73 -22.75
CA CYS A 155 46.76 26.16 -21.62
C CYS A 155 46.31 26.73 -20.26
N GLN A 156 45.47 27.78 -20.24
CA GLN A 156 45.03 28.45 -19.02
C GLN A 156 43.70 27.91 -18.47
N LYS A 157 43.58 27.93 -17.14
CA LYS A 157 42.35 27.52 -16.43
C LYS A 157 41.18 28.48 -16.63
N THR A 158 41.48 29.75 -16.91
CA THR A 158 40.50 30.74 -17.38
C THR A 158 40.75 30.93 -18.86
N VAL A 159 39.98 30.22 -19.69
CA VAL A 159 40.20 30.18 -21.14
C VAL A 159 39.81 31.49 -21.84
N GLY A 160 40.58 31.85 -22.86
CA GLY A 160 40.28 32.94 -23.79
C GLY A 160 39.11 32.62 -24.70
N THR A 161 38.52 33.66 -25.31
CA THR A 161 37.30 33.52 -26.13
C THR A 161 37.46 34.06 -27.55
N ILE A 162 37.04 33.26 -28.55
CA ILE A 162 36.77 33.69 -29.92
C ILE A 162 35.35 34.28 -29.99
N THR A 163 35.24 35.58 -30.23
CA THR A 163 33.98 36.32 -30.05
C THR A 163 33.78 37.51 -30.98
N HIS A 164 32.54 37.98 -31.08
CA HIS A 164 32.16 39.23 -31.70
C HIS A 164 31.92 40.32 -30.65
N ALA A 165 32.10 41.58 -31.03
CA ALA A 165 31.63 42.71 -30.22
C ALA A 165 30.10 42.85 -30.31
N GLU A 166 29.49 43.50 -29.30
CA GLU A 166 28.05 43.73 -29.24
C GLU A 166 27.53 44.43 -30.51
N GLY A 167 26.60 43.78 -31.21
CA GLY A 167 26.00 44.30 -32.43
C GLY A 167 26.78 44.05 -33.73
N VAL A 168 27.79 43.16 -33.72
CA VAL A 168 28.52 42.72 -34.91
C VAL A 168 28.13 41.26 -35.23
N SER A 169 27.66 40.99 -36.45
CA SER A 169 27.20 39.66 -36.88
C SER A 169 28.26 38.88 -37.65
N GLY A 170 28.46 37.60 -37.32
CA GLY A 170 29.44 36.71 -37.95
C GLY A 170 29.69 35.43 -37.17
N GLU A 171 30.34 34.45 -37.80
CA GLU A 171 30.67 33.16 -37.18
C GLU A 171 31.92 33.24 -36.27
N GLY A 172 32.01 32.40 -35.24
CA GLY A 172 33.25 32.29 -34.46
C GLY A 172 34.40 31.78 -35.32
N VAL A 173 34.21 30.61 -35.93
CA VAL A 173 35.15 30.00 -36.89
C VAL A 173 34.41 29.55 -38.14
N TYR A 174 34.85 30.02 -39.32
CA TYR A 174 34.45 29.46 -40.62
C TYR A 174 35.49 28.42 -41.07
N ASN A 175 35.10 27.15 -41.12
CA ASN A 175 36.00 26.05 -41.49
C ASN A 175 35.65 25.44 -42.85
N ALA A 176 36.47 25.74 -43.88
CA ALA A 176 36.45 25.05 -45.17
C ALA A 176 37.72 24.22 -45.42
N GLY A 177 38.54 23.99 -44.40
CA GLY A 177 39.80 23.26 -44.46
C GLY A 177 39.81 22.05 -43.53
N PHE A 178 40.66 22.09 -42.51
CA PHE A 178 40.66 21.16 -41.40
C PHE A 178 40.84 21.94 -40.09
N PHE A 179 39.99 21.70 -39.10
CA PHE A 179 40.00 22.39 -37.81
C PHE A 179 40.08 21.37 -36.68
N ILE A 180 41.01 21.57 -35.74
CA ILE A 180 41.02 20.86 -34.45
C ILE A 180 40.80 21.88 -33.32
N MET A 181 39.94 21.56 -32.36
CA MET A 181 39.80 22.28 -31.10
C MET A 181 40.18 21.33 -29.95
N TYR A 182 41.36 21.53 -29.38
CA TYR A 182 41.80 20.80 -28.19
C TYR A 182 41.24 21.42 -26.92
N ASN A 183 41.15 22.75 -26.85
CA ASN A 183 40.57 23.52 -25.75
C ASN A 183 40.29 24.97 -26.21
N GLY A 184 39.72 25.80 -25.34
CA GLY A 184 39.40 27.20 -25.58
C GLY A 184 37.89 27.45 -25.58
N LYS A 185 37.48 28.69 -25.89
CA LYS A 185 36.06 29.06 -25.94
C LYS A 185 35.67 29.78 -27.23
N ILE A 186 34.53 29.41 -27.80
CA ILE A 186 33.92 30.07 -28.97
C ILE A 186 32.51 30.54 -28.55
N SER A 187 32.33 31.84 -28.38
CA SER A 187 31.15 32.35 -27.66
C SER A 187 30.75 33.77 -28.00
N GLY A 188 29.46 34.10 -27.86
CA GLY A 188 28.91 35.43 -28.09
C GLY A 188 28.83 35.83 -29.56
N ASN A 189 28.98 34.88 -30.49
CA ASN A 189 28.91 35.13 -31.92
C ASN A 189 27.45 35.19 -32.37
N ASN A 190 27.06 36.24 -33.11
CA ASN A 190 25.70 36.40 -33.65
C ASN A 190 25.57 35.65 -35.01
N SER A 191 26.00 34.40 -35.02
CA SER A 191 25.79 33.39 -36.06
C SER A 191 26.15 32.03 -35.44
N SER A 192 26.49 31.02 -36.25
CA SER A 192 27.09 29.78 -35.75
C SER A 192 28.40 30.04 -34.99
N GLY A 193 28.62 29.34 -33.87
CA GLY A 193 29.93 29.30 -33.22
C GLY A 193 30.99 28.74 -34.17
N VAL A 194 30.73 27.58 -34.78
CA VAL A 194 31.56 26.99 -35.83
C VAL A 194 30.71 26.67 -37.07
N ASN A 195 31.15 27.12 -38.24
CA ASN A 195 30.56 26.83 -39.55
C ASN A 195 31.44 25.81 -40.28
N ALA A 196 31.13 24.51 -40.11
CA ALA A 196 31.89 23.37 -40.60
C ALA A 196 31.47 22.95 -42.02
N GLN A 197 32.15 23.53 -43.01
CA GLN A 197 32.07 23.19 -44.44
C GLN A 197 33.03 22.05 -44.83
N SER A 198 33.77 21.52 -43.85
CA SER A 198 34.77 20.46 -43.94
C SER A 198 35.08 19.97 -42.50
N LEU A 199 35.93 18.93 -42.36
CA LEU A 199 36.22 18.26 -41.09
C LEU A 199 36.65 19.22 -39.95
N PHE A 200 35.92 19.12 -38.85
CA PHE A 200 36.19 19.71 -37.55
C PHE A 200 36.28 18.60 -36.49
N GLU A 201 37.35 18.56 -35.72
CA GLU A 201 37.52 17.67 -34.55
C GLU A 201 37.49 18.49 -33.25
N MET A 202 36.69 18.07 -32.27
CA MET A 202 36.60 18.71 -30.95
C MET A 202 36.93 17.72 -29.84
N TYR A 203 38.07 17.91 -29.18
CA TYR A 203 38.54 17.06 -28.07
C TYR A 203 38.20 17.63 -26.70
N ASP A 204 38.17 18.96 -26.57
CA ASP A 204 37.69 19.66 -25.38
C ASP A 204 37.36 21.14 -25.68
N GLY A 205 37.02 21.90 -24.64
CA GLY A 205 36.65 23.31 -24.73
C GLY A 205 35.15 23.55 -24.88
N MET A 206 34.76 24.79 -25.17
CA MET A 206 33.37 25.24 -25.03
C MET A 206 32.87 26.07 -26.22
N ILE A 207 31.79 25.63 -26.87
CA ILE A 207 31.08 26.38 -27.93
C ILE A 207 29.72 26.80 -27.38
N CYS A 208 29.60 28.03 -26.87
CA CYS A 208 28.41 28.42 -26.11
C CYS A 208 27.91 29.85 -26.28
N ASN A 209 26.65 30.11 -25.97
CA ASN A 209 26.04 31.46 -26.05
C ASN A 209 26.19 32.11 -27.45
N ASN A 210 26.26 31.30 -28.50
CA ASN A 210 26.22 31.75 -29.89
C ASN A 210 24.75 31.76 -30.37
N LYS A 211 24.41 32.69 -31.26
CA LYS A 211 23.01 32.96 -31.61
C LYS A 211 22.83 33.26 -33.09
N THR A 212 21.96 32.48 -33.74
CA THR A 212 21.55 32.69 -35.13
C THR A 212 20.02 32.82 -35.23
N SER A 213 19.54 33.48 -36.29
CA SER A 213 18.13 33.39 -36.73
C SER A 213 17.87 32.16 -37.59
N ASP A 214 18.93 31.42 -37.94
CA ASP A 214 18.94 30.43 -39.01
C ASP A 214 19.28 29.03 -38.41
N LEU A 215 20.35 28.39 -38.90
CA LEU A 215 20.67 26.98 -38.63
C LEU A 215 21.99 26.85 -37.85
N GLY A 216 22.07 25.92 -36.89
CA GLY A 216 23.34 25.52 -36.26
C GLY A 216 23.93 26.59 -35.35
N GLY A 217 23.34 26.80 -34.17
CA GLY A 217 23.75 27.86 -33.24
C GLY A 217 25.16 27.64 -32.68
N GLY A 218 25.42 26.46 -32.09
CA GLY A 218 26.77 26.04 -31.72
C GLY A 218 27.60 25.67 -32.95
N VAL A 219 27.21 24.60 -33.64
CA VAL A 219 27.89 24.11 -34.85
C VAL A 219 26.90 23.95 -36.01
N TYR A 220 27.21 24.55 -37.15
CA TYR A 220 26.54 24.28 -38.42
C TYR A 220 27.42 23.36 -39.28
N VAL A 221 26.94 22.14 -39.55
CA VAL A 221 27.61 21.15 -40.40
C VAL A 221 26.96 21.15 -41.78
N SER A 222 27.70 21.63 -42.78
CA SER A 222 27.16 21.83 -44.13
C SER A 222 27.14 20.56 -44.98
N HIS A 223 26.48 20.65 -46.14
CA HIS A 223 26.49 19.61 -47.17
C HIS A 223 27.83 19.50 -47.94
N LEU A 224 28.71 20.50 -47.81
CA LEU A 224 30.00 20.56 -48.50
C LEU A 224 31.09 19.82 -47.69
N GLY A 225 32.27 19.67 -48.26
CA GLY A 225 33.41 19.00 -47.61
C GLY A 225 33.83 17.73 -48.36
N GLU A 226 35.14 17.48 -48.39
CA GLU A 226 35.76 16.39 -49.16
C GLU A 226 35.99 15.13 -48.31
N TYR A 227 35.79 15.22 -46.99
CA TYR A 227 35.88 14.13 -46.01
C TYR A 227 34.54 13.39 -45.83
N GLU A 228 34.58 12.20 -45.23
CA GLU A 228 33.39 11.43 -44.82
C GLU A 228 32.65 12.14 -43.67
N TYR A 229 33.36 12.34 -42.56
CA TYR A 229 32.92 13.13 -41.43
C TYR A 229 33.22 14.63 -41.66
N ASN A 230 32.27 15.49 -41.29
CA ASN A 230 32.51 16.93 -41.22
C ASN A 230 32.64 17.43 -39.77
N PHE A 231 32.16 16.67 -38.77
CA PHE A 231 32.33 17.00 -37.36
C PHE A 231 32.49 15.73 -36.52
N GLU A 232 33.52 15.69 -35.68
CA GLU A 232 33.72 14.64 -34.68
C GLU A 232 33.90 15.28 -33.30
N MET A 233 32.99 14.95 -32.37
CA MET A 233 33.04 15.38 -30.98
C MET A 233 33.53 14.23 -30.11
N TYR A 234 34.73 14.38 -29.54
CA TYR A 234 35.33 13.45 -28.60
C TYR A 234 35.14 13.91 -27.15
N GLY A 235 35.07 15.23 -26.90
CA GLY A 235 34.91 15.82 -25.57
C GLY A 235 34.45 17.29 -25.62
N GLY A 236 34.51 17.97 -24.48
CA GLY A 236 34.07 19.37 -24.33
C GLY A 236 32.55 19.59 -24.28
N GLU A 237 32.12 20.85 -24.36
CA GLU A 237 30.71 21.26 -24.21
C GLU A 237 30.22 22.18 -25.35
N ILE A 238 29.04 21.88 -25.91
CA ILE A 238 28.27 22.77 -26.80
C ILE A 238 26.99 23.19 -26.07
N SER A 239 26.90 24.43 -25.61
CA SER A 239 25.82 24.81 -24.70
C SER A 239 25.22 26.21 -24.83
N ASP A 240 23.99 26.38 -24.32
CA ASP A 240 23.35 27.69 -24.18
C ASP A 240 23.24 28.49 -25.50
N ASN A 241 23.32 27.81 -26.66
CA ASN A 241 23.23 28.43 -27.98
C ASN A 241 21.77 28.55 -28.43
N GLU A 242 21.44 29.54 -29.27
CA GLU A 242 20.10 29.75 -29.84
C GLU A 242 20.11 29.74 -31.38
N ALA A 243 19.10 29.09 -31.99
CA ALA A 243 18.90 29.02 -33.46
C ALA A 243 17.40 28.93 -33.82
N GLU A 244 17.05 28.94 -35.11
CA GLU A 244 15.75 28.44 -35.55
C GLU A 244 15.72 26.91 -35.48
N ASN A 245 16.74 26.25 -36.04
CA ASN A 245 16.88 24.79 -36.09
C ASN A 245 18.28 24.32 -35.69
N GLY A 246 18.38 23.24 -34.91
CA GLY A 246 19.67 22.64 -34.54
C GLY A 246 20.50 23.58 -33.67
N ALA A 247 19.98 23.96 -32.50
CA ALA A 247 20.61 25.05 -31.74
C ALA A 247 21.97 24.68 -31.15
N GLY A 248 22.17 23.43 -30.70
CA GLY A 248 23.51 22.89 -30.44
C GLY A 248 24.24 22.59 -31.75
N VAL A 249 23.72 21.64 -32.53
CA VAL A 249 24.30 21.19 -33.81
C VAL A 249 23.21 21.08 -34.88
N PHE A 250 23.48 21.62 -36.08
CA PHE A 250 22.69 21.34 -37.29
C PHE A 250 23.53 20.53 -38.28
N ILE A 251 22.94 19.48 -38.87
CA ILE A 251 23.58 18.59 -39.84
C ILE A 251 22.78 18.62 -41.14
N GLY A 252 23.33 19.22 -42.20
CA GLY A 252 22.67 19.30 -43.50
C GLY A 252 22.58 17.95 -44.22
N GLY A 253 23.73 17.35 -44.55
CA GLY A 253 23.78 16.13 -45.37
C GLY A 253 25.12 15.43 -45.33
N LYS A 254 25.76 15.43 -44.14
CA LYS A 254 27.10 14.90 -43.89
C LYS A 254 27.12 14.02 -42.65
N LYS A 255 28.25 13.35 -42.41
CA LYS A 255 28.44 12.47 -41.26
C LYS A 255 28.98 13.25 -40.06
N VAL A 256 28.45 12.95 -38.88
CA VAL A 256 28.85 13.52 -37.59
C VAL A 256 28.97 12.40 -36.57
N ALA A 257 30.10 12.36 -35.86
CA ALA A 257 30.32 11.43 -34.74
C ALA A 257 30.28 12.19 -33.40
N MET A 258 29.59 11.64 -32.40
CA MET A 258 29.68 12.06 -31.01
C MET A 258 30.17 10.86 -30.19
N ASN A 259 31.48 10.80 -30.02
CA ASN A 259 32.22 9.80 -29.24
C ASN A 259 32.32 10.20 -27.75
N GLY A 260 31.97 11.43 -27.40
CA GLY A 260 31.97 11.96 -26.04
C GLY A 260 31.56 13.43 -26.00
N GLY A 261 31.77 14.07 -24.84
CA GLY A 261 31.38 15.46 -24.60
C GLY A 261 29.88 15.66 -24.31
N ILE A 262 29.46 16.91 -24.24
CA ILE A 262 28.12 17.32 -23.79
C ILE A 262 27.50 18.33 -24.78
N ILE A 263 26.28 18.09 -25.25
CA ILE A 263 25.45 19.07 -25.97
C ILE A 263 24.28 19.43 -25.06
N SER A 264 24.32 20.58 -24.37
CA SER A 264 23.32 20.87 -23.33
C SER A 264 22.76 22.30 -23.27
N ARG A 265 21.52 22.44 -22.77
CA ARG A 265 20.84 23.73 -22.54
C ARG A 265 20.66 24.61 -23.81
N ASN A 266 20.90 24.05 -25.00
CA ASN A 266 20.69 24.74 -26.26
C ASN A 266 19.18 24.88 -26.56
N LYS A 267 18.81 25.88 -27.36
CA LYS A 267 17.41 26.25 -27.55
C LYS A 267 17.08 26.68 -28.98
N SER A 268 16.33 25.86 -29.69
CA SER A 268 15.80 26.18 -31.02
C SER A 268 14.39 26.78 -30.93
N THR A 269 14.04 27.70 -31.84
CA THR A 269 12.68 28.24 -31.90
C THR A 269 11.71 27.36 -32.68
N ASN A 270 12.21 26.48 -33.56
CA ASN A 270 11.41 25.51 -34.30
C ASN A 270 11.72 24.08 -33.83
N ASP A 271 12.84 23.50 -34.27
CA ASP A 271 13.15 22.05 -34.15
C ASP A 271 14.61 21.76 -33.77
N GLY A 272 14.85 20.59 -33.16
CA GLY A 272 16.19 20.10 -32.84
C GLY A 272 16.93 20.97 -31.82
N GLY A 273 16.51 20.89 -30.56
CA GLY A 273 17.10 21.70 -29.48
C GLY A 273 18.59 21.44 -29.31
N GLY A 274 18.95 20.17 -29.09
CA GLY A 274 20.35 19.73 -29.10
C GLY A 274 20.87 19.58 -30.53
N VAL A 275 20.31 18.64 -31.30
CA VAL A 275 20.76 18.27 -32.64
C VAL A 275 19.59 18.26 -33.64
N TYR A 276 19.79 18.84 -34.83
CA TYR A 276 18.92 18.68 -35.99
C TYR A 276 19.68 17.94 -37.09
N ASN A 277 19.26 16.73 -37.44
CA ASN A 277 19.77 15.98 -38.58
C ASN A 277 18.79 16.07 -39.75
N GLU A 278 19.15 16.81 -40.80
CA GLU A 278 18.35 16.96 -42.02
C GLU A 278 18.45 15.68 -42.87
N ASP A 279 19.43 15.60 -43.76
CA ASP A 279 19.68 14.46 -44.67
C ASP A 279 20.99 13.71 -44.30
N GLY A 280 21.57 14.01 -43.13
CA GLY A 280 22.90 13.53 -42.71
C GLY A 280 22.90 12.17 -41.98
N THR A 281 24.06 11.83 -41.43
CA THR A 281 24.24 10.65 -40.56
C THR A 281 24.83 11.08 -39.24
N PHE A 282 24.12 10.83 -38.15
CA PHE A 282 24.57 11.10 -36.78
C PHE A 282 24.85 9.79 -36.05
N GLU A 283 26.09 9.58 -35.65
CA GLU A 283 26.56 8.42 -34.87
C GLU A 283 26.87 8.89 -33.45
N MET A 284 26.06 8.49 -32.48
CA MET A 284 26.30 8.74 -31.06
C MET A 284 26.81 7.44 -30.40
N SER A 285 28.06 7.47 -29.96
CA SER A 285 28.83 6.36 -29.38
C SER A 285 29.39 6.68 -27.99
N GLY A 286 29.28 7.94 -27.54
CA GLY A 286 29.48 8.35 -26.15
C GLY A 286 28.90 9.74 -25.87
N GLY A 287 28.96 10.18 -24.62
CA GLY A 287 28.58 11.54 -24.23
C GLY A 287 27.09 11.75 -23.95
N GLU A 288 26.71 13.02 -23.77
CA GLU A 288 25.38 13.40 -23.28
C GLU A 288 24.73 14.52 -24.11
N ILE A 289 23.46 14.35 -24.48
CA ILE A 289 22.61 15.41 -25.05
C ILE A 289 21.53 15.74 -24.01
N SER A 290 21.62 16.88 -23.31
CA SER A 290 20.71 17.13 -22.17
C SER A 290 20.21 18.53 -21.93
N ASN A 291 19.02 18.61 -21.31
CA ASN A 291 18.37 19.88 -20.94
C ASN A 291 18.14 20.85 -22.12
N ASN A 292 18.25 20.36 -23.36
CA ASN A 292 18.00 21.16 -24.56
C ASN A 292 16.49 21.32 -24.77
N THR A 293 16.09 22.43 -25.40
CA THR A 293 14.68 22.82 -25.51
C THR A 293 14.31 23.24 -26.93
N THR A 294 13.10 22.91 -27.37
CA THR A 294 12.55 23.42 -28.63
C THR A 294 11.04 23.64 -28.54
N THR A 295 10.48 24.39 -29.48
CA THR A 295 9.03 24.64 -29.53
C THR A 295 8.25 23.45 -30.11
N ASN A 296 8.75 22.83 -31.19
CA ASN A 296 8.02 21.83 -31.95
C ASN A 296 8.63 20.42 -31.80
N PHE A 297 9.59 20.03 -32.64
CA PHE A 297 10.01 18.63 -32.78
C PHE A 297 11.46 18.38 -32.32
N GLY A 298 11.66 17.36 -31.49
CA GLY A 298 13.00 16.84 -31.13
C GLY A 298 13.75 17.74 -30.14
N GLY A 299 13.54 17.52 -28.84
CA GLY A 299 14.16 18.34 -27.80
C GLY A 299 15.66 18.09 -27.71
N GLY A 300 16.06 16.82 -27.57
CA GLY A 300 17.45 16.39 -27.68
C GLY A 300 17.87 16.27 -29.15
N VAL A 301 17.19 15.42 -29.91
CA VAL A 301 17.49 15.14 -31.33
C VAL A 301 16.23 15.21 -32.19
N PHE A 302 16.28 15.96 -33.30
CA PHE A 302 15.35 15.85 -34.41
C PHE A 302 16.03 15.16 -35.60
N ASN A 303 15.52 14.01 -36.03
CA ASN A 303 15.98 13.31 -37.23
C ASN A 303 14.93 13.41 -38.33
N LYS A 304 15.18 14.26 -39.33
CA LYS A 304 14.26 14.61 -40.40
C LYS A 304 14.14 13.52 -41.45
N ARG A 305 15.25 13.23 -42.14
CA ARG A 305 15.35 12.29 -43.27
C ARG A 305 16.63 11.45 -43.22
N GLY A 306 17.57 11.83 -42.36
CA GLY A 306 18.86 11.16 -42.17
C GLY A 306 18.82 9.86 -41.38
N ILE A 307 20.02 9.40 -41.03
CA ILE A 307 20.26 8.22 -40.19
C ILE A 307 20.73 8.70 -38.81
N PHE A 308 20.09 8.24 -37.74
CA PHE A 308 20.57 8.39 -36.37
C PHE A 308 20.88 7.02 -35.75
N THR A 309 22.08 6.85 -35.21
CA THR A 309 22.49 5.64 -34.47
C THR A 309 22.94 6.00 -33.06
N MET A 310 22.44 5.27 -32.06
CA MET A 310 22.76 5.43 -30.64
C MET A 310 23.26 4.10 -30.06
N SER A 311 24.39 4.15 -29.36
CA SER A 311 25.12 2.99 -28.84
C SER A 311 25.33 3.07 -27.32
N ASP A 312 25.96 2.06 -26.72
CA ASP A 312 26.32 2.09 -25.30
C ASP A 312 27.23 3.28 -24.93
N GLY A 313 27.18 3.70 -23.66
CA GLY A 313 27.93 4.86 -23.17
C GLY A 313 27.31 6.23 -23.48
N THR A 314 26.12 6.26 -24.12
CA THR A 314 25.40 7.49 -24.50
C THR A 314 24.21 7.79 -23.57
N THR A 315 23.90 9.07 -23.40
CA THR A 315 22.72 9.55 -22.66
C THR A 315 22.00 10.69 -23.39
N ILE A 316 20.67 10.62 -23.47
CA ILE A 316 19.80 11.73 -23.88
C ILE A 316 18.86 12.05 -22.72
N SER A 317 19.07 13.17 -22.01
CA SER A 317 18.40 13.41 -20.72
C SER A 317 17.73 14.79 -20.53
N GLY A 318 16.56 14.81 -19.89
CA GLY A 318 15.90 16.06 -19.46
C GLY A 318 15.55 17.06 -20.58
N ASN A 319 15.58 16.64 -21.85
CA ASN A 319 15.27 17.51 -22.98
C ASN A 319 13.75 17.70 -23.15
N LYS A 320 13.35 18.80 -23.79
CA LYS A 320 11.95 19.25 -23.83
C LYS A 320 11.53 19.74 -25.23
N ALA A 321 10.42 19.22 -25.74
CA ALA A 321 9.81 19.59 -27.02
C ALA A 321 8.29 19.56 -26.94
N MET A 322 7.56 19.93 -27.99
CA MET A 322 6.14 19.57 -28.10
C MET A 322 5.99 18.07 -28.38
N TYR A 323 6.80 17.53 -29.30
CA TYR A 323 6.84 16.10 -29.62
C TYR A 323 8.27 15.57 -29.67
N GLY A 324 8.48 14.34 -29.20
CA GLY A 324 9.81 13.73 -29.14
C GLY A 324 10.72 14.50 -28.18
N GLY A 325 10.39 14.45 -26.88
CA GLY A 325 11.12 15.18 -25.83
C GLY A 325 12.62 14.88 -25.88
N GLY A 326 12.97 13.60 -25.89
CA GLY A 326 14.34 13.13 -26.16
C GLY A 326 14.64 13.14 -27.67
N VAL A 327 13.94 12.30 -28.43
CA VAL A 327 14.14 12.10 -29.87
C VAL A 327 12.81 12.24 -30.62
N TYR A 328 12.79 13.05 -31.68
CA TYR A 328 11.74 13.01 -32.71
C TYR A 328 12.36 12.51 -34.02
N LYS A 329 11.74 11.52 -34.65
CA LYS A 329 12.15 11.00 -35.95
C LYS A 329 10.98 11.11 -36.93
N GLU A 330 11.11 12.01 -37.90
CA GLU A 330 10.13 12.28 -38.95
C GLU A 330 10.17 11.14 -39.98
N SER A 331 11.29 11.05 -40.71
CA SER A 331 11.58 10.00 -41.69
C SER A 331 13.07 9.58 -41.63
N GLY A 332 13.49 8.65 -42.48
CA GLY A 332 14.83 8.06 -42.42
C GLY A 332 14.89 6.89 -41.43
N THR A 333 15.92 6.79 -40.60
CA THR A 333 16.04 5.70 -39.60
C THR A 333 16.58 6.18 -38.26
N PHE A 334 16.09 5.59 -37.17
CA PHE A 334 16.73 5.65 -35.85
C PHE A 334 17.05 4.22 -35.39
N THR A 335 18.29 3.96 -34.97
CA THR A 335 18.72 2.67 -34.40
C THR A 335 19.32 2.88 -33.01
N MET A 336 18.74 2.23 -32.01
CA MET A 336 19.22 2.22 -30.62
C MET A 336 19.73 0.81 -30.27
N SER A 337 21.05 0.65 -30.26
CA SER A 337 21.73 -0.59 -29.87
C SER A 337 22.10 -0.62 -28.39
N GLY A 338 22.17 0.54 -27.74
CA GLY A 338 22.61 0.72 -26.37
C GLY A 338 22.26 2.11 -25.84
N GLY A 339 22.82 2.45 -24.67
CA GLY A 339 22.68 3.80 -24.08
C GLY A 339 21.32 4.05 -23.40
N THR A 340 21.10 5.29 -22.96
CA THR A 340 19.93 5.67 -22.14
C THR A 340 19.21 6.93 -22.64
N ILE A 341 17.89 6.87 -22.81
CA ILE A 341 17.01 8.03 -23.05
C ILE A 341 16.19 8.25 -21.78
N THR A 342 16.46 9.30 -21.00
CA THR A 342 15.88 9.45 -19.65
C THR A 342 15.34 10.81 -19.23
N GLY A 343 14.17 10.83 -18.58
CA GLY A 343 13.62 12.03 -17.95
C GLY A 343 13.23 13.16 -18.91
N ASN A 344 13.15 12.89 -20.22
CA ASN A 344 12.76 13.86 -21.24
C ASN A 344 11.23 14.07 -21.24
N GLU A 345 10.77 15.22 -21.73
CA GLU A 345 9.35 15.61 -21.66
C GLU A 345 8.79 16.14 -22.98
N SER A 346 7.71 15.52 -23.48
CA SER A 346 6.87 16.10 -24.55
C SER A 346 5.80 16.99 -23.92
N ALA A 347 6.10 18.29 -23.91
CA ALA A 347 5.47 19.34 -23.11
C ALA A 347 4.69 20.34 -23.97
N GLY A 348 3.60 19.87 -24.58
CA GLY A 348 2.63 20.69 -25.31
C GLY A 348 1.33 20.93 -24.54
N MET A 349 0.32 21.40 -25.26
CA MET A 349 -1.07 21.40 -24.78
C MET A 349 -1.70 20.01 -25.05
N SER A 350 -2.61 19.55 -24.18
CA SER A 350 -3.29 18.25 -24.32
C SER A 350 -3.80 18.02 -25.75
N GLY A 351 -3.50 16.84 -26.32
CA GLY A 351 -3.77 16.50 -27.72
C GLY A 351 -2.59 16.70 -28.68
N ASN A 352 -1.62 17.57 -28.34
CA ASN A 352 -0.44 17.86 -29.16
C ASN A 352 0.84 17.73 -28.32
N ALA A 353 1.12 16.55 -27.74
CA ALA A 353 2.19 16.42 -26.73
C ALA A 353 2.72 14.98 -26.53
N SER A 354 3.03 14.26 -27.61
CA SER A 354 3.36 12.82 -27.59
C SER A 354 4.85 12.49 -27.72
N GLY A 355 5.24 11.29 -27.32
CA GLY A 355 6.62 10.79 -27.39
C GLY A 355 7.54 11.48 -26.40
N GLY A 356 7.42 11.14 -25.11
CA GLY A 356 8.26 11.73 -24.06
C GLY A 356 9.74 11.41 -24.27
N GLY A 357 10.07 10.12 -24.41
CA GLY A 357 11.40 9.65 -24.79
C GLY A 357 11.62 9.74 -26.30
N VAL A 358 10.85 8.97 -27.07
CA VAL A 358 10.96 8.86 -28.54
C VAL A 358 9.60 9.07 -29.20
N TYR A 359 9.59 9.81 -30.31
CA TYR A 359 8.48 9.92 -31.24
C TYR A 359 8.94 9.39 -32.61
N ASN A 360 8.22 8.43 -33.20
CA ASN A 360 8.43 7.92 -34.56
C ASN A 360 7.23 8.29 -35.44
N ASP A 361 7.41 9.16 -36.44
CA ASP A 361 6.31 9.61 -37.32
C ASP A 361 6.07 8.66 -38.50
N ALA A 362 7.15 8.11 -39.08
CA ALA A 362 7.16 7.20 -40.22
C ALA A 362 8.38 6.26 -40.20
N ASP A 363 8.54 5.40 -41.22
CA ASP A 363 9.62 4.39 -41.41
C ASP A 363 10.03 3.64 -40.12
N ALA A 364 11.30 3.22 -40.00
CA ALA A 364 11.79 2.37 -38.93
C ALA A 364 12.44 3.15 -37.75
N PHE A 365 12.03 2.78 -36.54
CA PHE A 365 12.82 2.87 -35.31
C PHE A 365 13.13 1.44 -34.84
N THR A 366 14.41 1.09 -34.69
CA THR A 366 14.84 -0.23 -34.22
C THR A 366 15.59 -0.11 -32.89
N MET A 367 15.15 -0.84 -31.87
CA MET A 367 15.74 -0.94 -30.54
C MET A 367 16.18 -2.39 -30.28
N SER A 368 17.49 -2.61 -30.17
CA SER A 368 18.09 -3.93 -29.86
C SER A 368 18.74 -3.98 -28.47
N GLY A 369 18.89 -2.83 -27.81
CA GLY A 369 19.45 -2.71 -26.47
C GLY A 369 19.18 -1.33 -25.86
N GLY A 370 19.91 -1.01 -24.79
CA GLY A 370 19.75 0.26 -24.07
C GLY A 370 18.47 0.36 -23.23
N THR A 371 18.14 1.57 -22.77
CA THR A 371 17.00 1.82 -21.88
C THR A 371 16.31 3.16 -22.17
N ILE A 372 14.98 3.14 -22.24
CA ILE A 372 14.12 4.34 -22.33
C ILE A 372 13.35 4.46 -21.02
N THR A 373 13.66 5.46 -20.19
CA THR A 373 13.14 5.50 -18.80
C THR A 373 12.81 6.87 -18.20
N GLN A 374 11.82 6.93 -17.30
CA GLN A 374 11.40 8.15 -16.59
C GLN A 374 10.89 9.30 -17.48
N ASN A 375 10.74 9.07 -18.80
CA ASN A 375 10.28 10.08 -19.75
C ASN A 375 8.77 10.31 -19.62
N LYS A 376 8.30 11.50 -20.03
CA LYS A 376 6.95 11.98 -19.74
C LYS A 376 6.26 12.61 -20.95
N SER A 377 4.99 12.28 -21.15
CA SER A 377 4.16 12.86 -22.21
C SER A 377 2.83 13.41 -21.67
N GLN A 378 2.44 14.60 -22.14
CA GLN A 378 1.13 15.19 -21.83
C GLN A 378 0.01 14.66 -22.76
N CYS A 379 0.36 13.89 -23.79
CA CYS A 379 -0.59 13.17 -24.64
C CYS A 379 -0.30 11.66 -24.64
N ASP A 380 0.51 11.14 -25.58
CA ASP A 380 0.69 9.69 -25.76
C ASP A 380 2.15 9.24 -25.80
N GLY A 381 2.40 7.97 -25.47
CA GLY A 381 3.72 7.35 -25.55
C GLY A 381 4.74 8.00 -24.61
N GLY A 382 4.66 7.69 -23.31
CA GLY A 382 5.58 8.23 -22.31
C GLY A 382 7.03 7.88 -22.64
N GLY A 383 7.29 6.60 -22.90
CA GLY A 383 8.57 6.12 -23.44
C GLY A 383 8.66 6.34 -24.94
N VAL A 384 7.79 5.68 -25.71
CA VAL A 384 7.76 5.69 -27.18
C VAL A 384 6.34 5.96 -27.68
N TYR A 385 6.18 6.92 -28.60
CA TYR A 385 4.99 7.06 -29.44
C TYR A 385 5.35 6.70 -30.88
N ASN A 386 4.84 5.56 -31.35
CA ASN A 386 4.94 5.12 -32.74
C ASN A 386 3.66 5.54 -33.47
N ARG A 387 3.72 6.67 -34.18
CA ARG A 387 2.56 7.19 -34.91
C ARG A 387 2.30 6.41 -36.17
N SER A 388 3.30 6.25 -37.04
CA SER A 388 3.25 5.37 -38.20
C SER A 388 4.63 4.80 -38.53
N GLY A 389 4.71 3.89 -39.50
CA GLY A 389 5.93 3.15 -39.77
C GLY A 389 6.06 1.92 -38.85
N THR A 390 7.28 1.53 -38.51
CA THR A 390 7.61 0.32 -37.75
C THR A 390 8.46 0.67 -36.54
N PHE A 391 7.99 0.28 -35.36
CA PHE A 391 8.86 0.13 -34.20
C PHE A 391 9.26 -1.35 -34.07
N GLU A 392 10.56 -1.64 -34.05
CA GLU A 392 11.11 -2.98 -33.82
C GLU A 392 11.86 -2.99 -32.49
N MET A 393 11.51 -3.89 -31.57
CA MET A 393 12.14 -4.08 -30.27
C MET A 393 12.61 -5.53 -30.08
N SER A 394 13.90 -5.78 -30.27
CA SER A 394 14.53 -7.10 -30.07
C SER A 394 15.26 -7.24 -28.71
N GLY A 395 15.46 -6.13 -28.00
CA GLY A 395 16.11 -6.11 -26.70
C GLY A 395 16.00 -4.76 -25.99
N GLY A 396 16.71 -4.61 -24.88
CA GLY A 396 16.67 -3.42 -24.02
C GLY A 396 15.40 -3.33 -23.16
N ALA A 397 15.19 -2.17 -22.53
CA ALA A 397 14.10 -1.94 -21.60
C ALA A 397 13.37 -0.60 -21.81
N ILE A 398 12.04 -0.61 -21.66
CA ILE A 398 11.21 0.61 -21.60
C ILE A 398 10.54 0.62 -20.23
N THR A 399 10.94 1.53 -19.33
CA THR A 399 10.56 1.42 -17.91
C THR A 399 10.41 2.75 -17.15
N ASP A 400 9.52 2.82 -16.16
CA ASP A 400 9.22 4.05 -15.38
C ASP A 400 8.70 5.26 -16.19
N ASN A 401 8.31 5.10 -17.45
CA ASN A 401 7.80 6.22 -18.25
C ASN A 401 6.31 6.50 -17.93
N GLU A 402 5.89 7.76 -18.00
CA GLU A 402 4.55 8.21 -17.62
C GLU A 402 3.85 8.98 -18.75
N THR A 403 2.58 8.69 -18.99
CA THR A 403 1.73 9.45 -19.93
C THR A 403 0.40 9.88 -19.31
N LYS A 404 -0.14 11.01 -19.79
CA LYS A 404 -1.45 11.55 -19.40
C LYS A 404 -2.62 11.02 -20.22
N GLU A 405 -2.40 10.51 -21.43
CA GLU A 405 -3.39 9.78 -22.20
C GLU A 405 -3.01 8.29 -22.36
N TYR A 406 -2.53 7.84 -23.52
CA TYR A 406 -2.39 6.40 -23.80
C TYR A 406 -0.93 5.94 -24.02
N GLY A 407 -0.63 4.71 -23.63
CA GLY A 407 0.70 4.10 -23.80
C GLY A 407 1.76 4.70 -22.87
N GLY A 408 1.83 4.23 -21.62
CA GLY A 408 2.86 4.67 -20.68
C GLY A 408 4.27 4.32 -21.16
N GLY A 409 4.49 3.04 -21.49
CA GLY A 409 5.71 2.58 -22.15
C GLY A 409 5.70 2.91 -23.64
N VAL A 410 4.76 2.32 -24.37
CA VAL A 410 4.60 2.46 -25.83
C VAL A 410 3.16 2.81 -26.17
N CYS A 411 2.94 3.79 -27.04
CA CYS A 411 1.68 3.97 -27.76
C CYS A 411 1.93 3.76 -29.25
N ASN A 412 1.15 2.88 -29.88
CA ASN A 412 1.24 2.54 -31.29
C ASN A 412 -0.09 2.85 -31.97
N GLU A 413 -0.17 3.97 -32.69
CA GLU A 413 -1.43 4.52 -33.21
C GLU A 413 -1.78 4.01 -34.61
N ASP A 414 -1.06 4.41 -35.67
CA ASP A 414 -1.23 3.93 -37.05
C ASP A 414 0.00 3.14 -37.56
N GLY A 415 0.87 2.67 -36.64
CA GLY A 415 2.11 1.96 -36.95
C GLY A 415 2.06 0.43 -36.77
N THR A 416 3.08 -0.25 -37.30
CA THR A 416 3.47 -1.63 -36.94
C THR A 416 4.34 -1.61 -35.68
N PHE A 417 4.14 -2.57 -34.79
CA PHE A 417 5.05 -2.82 -33.66
C PHE A 417 5.48 -4.29 -33.64
N GLU A 418 6.78 -4.57 -33.71
CA GLU A 418 7.33 -5.92 -33.57
C GLU A 418 8.22 -5.98 -32.32
N MET A 419 7.83 -6.79 -31.33
CA MET A 419 8.59 -7.01 -30.10
C MET A 419 9.02 -8.48 -30.03
N SER A 420 10.31 -8.78 -30.22
CA SER A 420 10.87 -10.15 -30.18
C SER A 420 11.70 -10.43 -28.92
N GLY A 421 12.02 -9.41 -28.14
CA GLY A 421 12.73 -9.50 -26.87
C GLY A 421 12.64 -8.20 -26.09
N GLY A 422 13.42 -8.12 -24.99
CA GLY A 422 13.41 -6.99 -24.08
C GLY A 422 12.17 -6.92 -23.18
N GLU A 423 12.11 -5.88 -22.35
CA GLU A 423 11.11 -5.75 -21.28
C GLU A 423 10.44 -4.36 -21.28
N ILE A 424 9.10 -4.32 -21.25
CA ILE A 424 8.31 -3.12 -21.00
C ILE A 424 7.73 -3.24 -19.60
N THR A 425 8.24 -2.48 -18.63
CA THR A 425 7.87 -2.70 -17.22
C THR A 425 7.75 -1.44 -16.37
N ARG A 426 6.84 -1.44 -15.39
CA ARG A 426 6.62 -0.33 -14.42
C ARG A 426 6.28 1.03 -15.05
N ASN A 427 5.81 1.05 -16.31
CA ASN A 427 5.33 2.28 -16.96
C ASN A 427 3.89 2.61 -16.51
N LYS A 428 3.47 3.87 -16.68
CA LYS A 428 2.20 4.41 -16.19
C LYS A 428 1.42 5.18 -17.27
N SER A 429 0.12 4.90 -17.40
CA SER A 429 -0.84 5.71 -18.16
C SER A 429 -1.97 6.23 -17.25
N GLU A 430 -2.36 7.50 -17.41
CA GLU A 430 -3.55 8.06 -16.74
C GLU A 430 -4.87 7.80 -17.50
N LYS A 431 -4.85 6.99 -18.57
CA LYS A 431 -6.06 6.43 -19.22
C LYS A 431 -5.96 4.92 -19.50
N ASN A 432 -5.33 4.50 -20.59
CA ASN A 432 -5.25 3.10 -21.04
C ASN A 432 -3.85 2.74 -21.60
N GLY A 433 -3.51 1.45 -21.56
CA GLY A 433 -2.23 0.96 -22.09
C GLY A 433 -1.07 1.40 -21.21
N GLY A 434 -0.93 0.82 -20.02
CA GLY A 434 0.15 1.17 -19.10
C GLY A 434 1.51 0.82 -19.67
N GLY A 435 1.68 -0.43 -20.11
CA GLY A 435 2.83 -0.88 -20.89
C GLY A 435 2.70 -0.47 -22.35
N VAL A 436 1.65 -0.96 -23.02
CA VAL A 436 1.40 -0.75 -24.45
C VAL A 436 -0.06 -0.36 -24.70
N GLN A 437 -0.27 0.77 -25.39
CA GLN A 437 -1.50 1.05 -26.12
C GLN A 437 -1.28 0.64 -27.58
N HIS A 438 -2.16 -0.20 -28.14
CA HIS A 438 -2.18 -0.53 -29.55
C HIS A 438 -3.54 -0.17 -30.17
N ALA A 439 -3.51 0.70 -31.18
CA ALA A 439 -4.69 1.29 -31.81
C ALA A 439 -4.62 1.29 -33.36
N SER A 440 -3.85 0.37 -33.95
CA SER A 440 -3.51 0.35 -35.38
C SER A 440 -4.15 -0.81 -36.13
N GLN A 441 -4.46 -0.60 -37.42
CA GLN A 441 -4.78 -1.69 -38.36
C GLN A 441 -3.53 -2.50 -38.75
N GLU A 442 -2.34 -1.90 -38.67
CA GLU A 442 -1.06 -2.55 -38.92
C GLU A 442 -0.65 -3.42 -37.72
N PRO A 443 0.08 -4.52 -37.92
CA PRO A 443 0.24 -5.56 -36.89
C PRO A 443 1.03 -5.10 -35.65
N PHE A 444 0.54 -5.47 -34.47
CA PHE A 444 1.39 -5.69 -33.30
C PHE A 444 1.74 -7.18 -33.21
N LYS A 445 3.03 -7.53 -33.37
CA LYS A 445 3.56 -8.87 -33.12
C LYS A 445 4.44 -8.87 -31.88
N MET A 446 4.10 -9.68 -30.88
CA MET A 446 4.92 -9.95 -29.71
C MET A 446 5.39 -11.42 -29.78
N SER A 447 6.70 -11.65 -29.62
CA SER A 447 7.33 -12.93 -29.91
C SER A 447 8.60 -13.19 -29.10
N GLY A 448 9.24 -14.35 -29.34
CA GLY A 448 10.57 -14.67 -28.80
C GLY A 448 10.56 -14.86 -27.30
N THR A 449 11.16 -13.92 -26.56
CA THR A 449 11.15 -13.87 -25.08
C THR A 449 10.77 -12.48 -24.55
N ALA A 450 9.95 -11.75 -25.32
CA ALA A 450 9.47 -10.42 -24.94
C ALA A 450 8.59 -10.46 -23.68
N LYS A 451 8.68 -9.42 -22.84
CA LYS A 451 7.88 -9.29 -21.61
C LYS A 451 7.21 -7.93 -21.46
N ILE A 452 5.97 -7.93 -20.98
CA ILE A 452 5.22 -6.73 -20.61
C ILE A 452 4.65 -6.93 -19.20
N THR A 453 5.32 -6.39 -18.17
CA THR A 453 5.04 -6.75 -16.77
C THR A 453 4.97 -5.56 -15.80
N ASN A 454 4.18 -5.66 -14.74
CA ASN A 454 4.10 -4.65 -13.65
C ASN A 454 3.75 -3.21 -14.11
N ASN A 455 3.20 -3.01 -15.31
CA ASN A 455 2.78 -1.71 -15.81
C ASN A 455 1.39 -1.33 -15.27
N THR A 456 1.05 -0.03 -15.30
CA THR A 456 -0.18 0.50 -14.72
C THR A 456 -0.94 1.44 -15.65
N ALA A 457 -2.26 1.30 -15.71
CA ALA A 457 -3.16 2.28 -16.34
C ALA A 457 -4.25 2.71 -15.34
N ILE A 458 -5.01 3.77 -15.61
CA ILE A 458 -6.17 4.09 -14.75
C ILE A 458 -7.39 3.22 -15.09
N SER A 459 -7.68 2.98 -16.38
CA SER A 459 -8.94 2.36 -16.82
C SER A 459 -8.82 0.92 -17.31
N ASN A 460 -8.06 0.68 -18.40
CA ASN A 460 -7.99 -0.62 -19.08
C ASN A 460 -6.59 -0.89 -19.67
N GLY A 461 -6.22 -2.16 -19.76
CA GLY A 461 -4.93 -2.60 -20.29
C GLY A 461 -3.77 -2.02 -19.50
N GLY A 462 -3.59 -2.48 -18.27
CA GLY A 462 -2.41 -2.16 -17.48
C GLY A 462 -1.16 -2.59 -18.21
N GLY A 463 -1.16 -3.81 -18.77
CA GLY A 463 -0.08 -4.33 -19.61
C GLY A 463 -0.23 -3.85 -21.04
N VAL A 464 -1.17 -4.45 -21.77
CA VAL A 464 -1.49 -4.15 -23.16
C VAL A 464 -2.98 -3.82 -23.28
N LEU A 465 -3.33 -2.77 -24.02
CA LEU A 465 -4.67 -2.61 -24.57
C LEU A 465 -4.65 -2.78 -26.09
N VAL A 466 -5.41 -3.75 -26.59
CA VAL A 466 -5.79 -3.87 -28.01
C VAL A 466 -7.11 -3.10 -28.19
N ALA A 467 -7.08 -1.98 -28.90
CA ALA A 467 -8.28 -1.16 -29.13
C ALA A 467 -9.25 -1.80 -30.16
N ARG A 468 -10.46 -1.23 -30.26
CA ARG A 468 -11.59 -1.84 -30.97
C ARG A 468 -11.27 -2.21 -32.43
N GLY A 469 -11.55 -3.47 -32.78
CA GLY A 469 -11.45 -3.97 -34.17
C GLY A 469 -10.03 -4.32 -34.64
N TYR A 470 -9.03 -4.22 -33.77
CA TYR A 470 -7.63 -4.56 -34.06
C TYR A 470 -7.27 -5.97 -33.55
N ALA A 471 -6.08 -6.45 -33.92
CA ALA A 471 -5.58 -7.78 -33.55
C ALA A 471 -4.10 -7.73 -33.16
N ILE A 472 -3.72 -8.64 -32.24
CA ILE A 472 -2.34 -8.84 -31.79
C ILE A 472 -1.89 -10.25 -32.18
N THR A 473 -0.64 -10.40 -32.64
CA THR A 473 -0.02 -11.71 -32.90
C THR A 473 0.93 -12.08 -31.76
N LEU A 474 0.73 -13.23 -31.12
CA LEU A 474 1.57 -13.73 -30.02
C LEU A 474 2.29 -15.03 -30.41
N GLY A 475 3.57 -15.17 -30.04
CA GLY A 475 4.38 -16.37 -30.34
C GLY A 475 5.58 -16.54 -29.40
N GLY A 476 6.23 -17.70 -29.40
CA GLY A 476 7.37 -17.96 -28.51
C GLY A 476 7.01 -17.92 -27.02
N GLU A 477 8.03 -17.76 -26.16
CA GLU A 477 7.94 -17.80 -24.69
C GLU A 477 7.65 -16.41 -24.10
N VAL A 478 6.56 -15.77 -24.56
CA VAL A 478 6.15 -14.41 -24.17
C VAL A 478 5.46 -14.32 -22.80
N GLU A 479 5.64 -13.19 -22.11
CA GLU A 479 5.06 -12.94 -20.79
C GLU A 479 4.25 -11.63 -20.74
N ILE A 480 3.00 -11.71 -20.25
CA ILE A 480 2.16 -10.54 -19.94
C ILE A 480 1.51 -10.74 -18.56
N THR A 481 2.19 -10.28 -17.50
CA THR A 481 1.88 -10.62 -16.09
C THR A 481 2.01 -9.43 -15.12
N GLY A 482 1.28 -9.48 -14.00
CA GLY A 482 1.39 -8.50 -12.90
C GLY A 482 1.00 -7.05 -13.23
N ASN A 483 0.48 -6.78 -14.43
CA ASN A 483 0.07 -5.45 -14.85
C ASN A 483 -1.35 -5.14 -14.36
N LYS A 484 -1.61 -3.87 -14.03
CA LYS A 484 -2.81 -3.49 -13.25
C LYS A 484 -3.48 -2.21 -13.74
N VAL A 485 -4.72 -2.01 -13.28
CA VAL A 485 -5.47 -0.77 -13.48
C VAL A 485 -5.77 -0.06 -12.14
N GLY A 486 -6.39 1.11 -12.16
CA GLY A 486 -6.42 2.06 -11.03
C GLY A 486 -7.07 1.57 -9.74
N ASP A 487 -7.88 0.52 -9.82
CA ASP A 487 -8.49 -0.22 -8.70
C ASP A 487 -7.65 -1.45 -8.25
N ASN A 488 -6.39 -1.55 -8.68
CA ASN A 488 -5.40 -2.59 -8.34
C ASN A 488 -5.80 -4.03 -8.74
N ARG A 489 -6.89 -4.21 -9.51
CA ARG A 489 -7.17 -5.47 -10.23
C ARG A 489 -6.14 -5.68 -11.35
N ASP A 490 -5.88 -6.94 -11.64
CA ASP A 490 -5.03 -7.33 -12.76
C ASP A 490 -5.69 -6.99 -14.10
N ASN A 491 -4.88 -6.60 -15.06
CA ASN A 491 -5.31 -6.17 -16.38
C ASN A 491 -4.14 -6.28 -17.36
N ASN A 492 -3.82 -7.51 -17.72
CA ASN A 492 -2.63 -7.88 -18.45
C ASN A 492 -2.80 -7.62 -19.94
N LEU A 493 -3.37 -8.56 -20.69
CA LEU A 493 -3.80 -8.34 -22.07
C LEU A 493 -5.30 -7.99 -22.09
N TYR A 494 -5.61 -6.71 -22.29
CA TYR A 494 -6.99 -6.24 -22.45
C TYR A 494 -7.42 -6.27 -23.91
N LEU A 495 -8.38 -7.14 -24.21
CA LEU A 495 -8.99 -7.30 -25.53
C LEU A 495 -10.24 -6.40 -25.65
N GLY A 496 -10.15 -5.37 -26.48
CA GLY A 496 -11.26 -4.47 -26.81
C GLY A 496 -12.42 -5.15 -27.55
N ARG A 497 -13.48 -4.38 -27.83
CA ARG A 497 -14.60 -4.86 -28.67
C ARG A 497 -14.09 -5.34 -30.03
N GLU A 498 -14.61 -6.46 -30.51
CA GLU A 498 -14.32 -6.98 -31.86
C GLU A 498 -12.81 -7.26 -32.10
N THR A 499 -12.04 -7.50 -31.04
CA THR A 499 -10.61 -7.87 -31.10
C THR A 499 -10.40 -9.36 -30.87
N THR A 500 -9.28 -9.91 -31.34
CA THR A 500 -8.81 -11.28 -31.04
C THR A 500 -7.29 -11.35 -31.05
N VAL A 501 -6.76 -12.41 -30.44
CA VAL A 501 -5.35 -12.81 -30.51
C VAL A 501 -5.15 -13.77 -31.68
N GLN A 502 -4.26 -13.44 -32.61
CA GLN A 502 -3.68 -14.43 -33.51
C GLN A 502 -2.47 -15.08 -32.82
N THR A 503 -2.25 -16.37 -33.03
CA THR A 503 -1.10 -17.08 -32.44
C THR A 503 -0.17 -17.62 -33.53
N ASP A 504 1.13 -17.45 -33.31
CA ASP A 504 2.22 -17.88 -34.17
C ASP A 504 3.27 -18.60 -33.32
N SER A 505 3.09 -19.92 -33.14
CA SER A 505 4.08 -20.78 -32.47
C SER A 505 4.35 -20.45 -30.99
N LEU A 506 3.28 -20.31 -30.18
CA LEU A 506 3.38 -20.38 -28.70
C LEU A 506 3.86 -21.77 -28.26
N THR A 507 4.66 -21.86 -27.19
CA THR A 507 5.35 -23.12 -26.80
C THR A 507 4.61 -23.94 -25.75
N GLY A 508 3.68 -23.34 -25.01
CA GLY A 508 2.97 -23.96 -23.89
C GLY A 508 3.57 -23.67 -22.50
N LYS A 509 4.49 -22.70 -22.40
CA LYS A 509 5.04 -22.19 -21.12
C LYS A 509 4.58 -20.77 -20.77
N GLU A 510 3.90 -20.11 -21.70
CA GLU A 510 3.63 -18.67 -21.65
C GLU A 510 2.63 -18.35 -20.54
N THR A 511 2.79 -17.16 -19.95
CA THR A 511 1.89 -16.66 -18.92
C THR A 511 1.27 -15.36 -19.41
N ILE A 512 0.14 -15.49 -20.11
CA ILE A 512 -0.63 -14.36 -20.66
C ILE A 512 -1.92 -14.22 -19.84
N GLY A 513 -1.98 -13.22 -18.97
CA GLY A 513 -3.23 -12.85 -18.29
C GLY A 513 -4.16 -12.15 -19.27
N VAL A 514 -5.46 -12.47 -19.25
CA VAL A 514 -6.44 -11.92 -20.20
C VAL A 514 -7.63 -11.28 -19.48
N THR A 515 -7.97 -10.06 -19.92
CA THR A 515 -9.25 -9.39 -19.69
C THR A 515 -9.94 -9.13 -21.04
N THR A 516 -11.25 -9.36 -21.12
CA THR A 516 -12.05 -9.05 -22.32
C THR A 516 -13.03 -7.91 -22.06
N TYR A 517 -13.27 -7.06 -23.07
CA TYR A 517 -14.27 -5.97 -22.98
C TYR A 517 -15.68 -6.50 -22.67
N ASN A 518 -16.07 -7.60 -23.30
CA ASN A 518 -17.30 -8.31 -22.98
C ASN A 518 -17.02 -9.25 -21.79
N SER A 519 -17.86 -9.21 -20.76
CA SER A 519 -17.94 -10.30 -19.78
C SER A 519 -18.52 -11.56 -20.44
N PRO A 520 -17.95 -12.75 -20.19
CA PRO A 520 -18.64 -14.01 -20.45
C PRO A 520 -19.96 -14.11 -19.69
N THR A 521 -20.89 -14.91 -20.23
CA THR A 521 -22.05 -15.43 -19.50
C THR A 521 -22.07 -16.95 -19.57
N ASP A 522 -22.88 -17.59 -18.72
CA ASP A 522 -22.95 -19.05 -18.59
C ASP A 522 -23.26 -19.75 -19.93
N ASP A 523 -24.12 -19.14 -20.76
CA ASP A 523 -24.47 -19.61 -22.12
C ASP A 523 -23.56 -19.06 -23.24
N SER A 524 -22.68 -18.09 -22.96
CA SER A 524 -21.93 -17.35 -23.99
C SER A 524 -20.49 -17.03 -23.55
N PRO A 525 -19.52 -17.91 -23.87
CA PRO A 525 -18.11 -17.61 -23.70
C PRO A 525 -17.63 -16.53 -24.68
N VAL A 526 -16.52 -15.87 -24.37
CA VAL A 526 -15.90 -14.83 -25.21
C VAL A 526 -14.63 -15.38 -25.86
N THR A 527 -14.55 -15.31 -27.20
CA THR A 527 -13.38 -15.74 -27.95
C THR A 527 -12.14 -14.91 -27.61
N ILE A 528 -11.03 -15.58 -27.28
CA ILE A 528 -9.71 -14.97 -27.12
C ILE A 528 -8.93 -15.10 -28.44
N THR A 529 -8.74 -16.31 -28.97
CA THR A 529 -7.94 -16.52 -30.18
C THR A 529 -8.75 -16.68 -31.46
N SER A 530 -8.23 -16.15 -32.57
CA SER A 530 -8.82 -16.29 -33.92
C SER A 530 -8.43 -17.59 -34.62
N ASN A 531 -7.36 -18.25 -34.17
CA ASN A 531 -6.87 -19.52 -34.67
C ASN A 531 -6.67 -20.55 -33.52
N PRO A 532 -6.47 -21.85 -33.83
CA PRO A 532 -6.20 -22.87 -32.82
C PRO A 532 -4.97 -22.55 -31.98
N ALA A 533 -5.08 -22.66 -30.65
CA ALA A 533 -3.99 -22.36 -29.73
C ALA A 533 -4.08 -23.18 -28.44
N SER A 534 -2.95 -23.33 -27.73
CA SER A 534 -2.95 -23.99 -26.43
C SER A 534 -3.60 -23.09 -25.37
N ALA A 535 -4.67 -23.58 -24.74
CA ALA A 535 -5.30 -22.92 -23.60
C ALA A 535 -4.36 -22.73 -22.40
N GLY A 536 -3.29 -23.55 -22.29
CA GLY A 536 -2.31 -23.47 -21.20
C GLY A 536 -1.40 -22.24 -21.23
N CYS A 537 -1.35 -21.51 -22.35
CA CYS A 537 -0.60 -20.25 -22.50
C CYS A 537 -1.29 -19.05 -21.83
N PHE A 538 -2.55 -19.22 -21.41
CA PHE A 538 -3.43 -18.13 -20.99
C PHE A 538 -4.00 -18.39 -19.59
N PHE A 539 -4.27 -17.31 -18.86
CA PHE A 539 -5.08 -17.33 -17.64
C PHE A 539 -6.04 -16.13 -17.61
N SER A 540 -7.08 -16.18 -16.76
CA SER A 540 -7.97 -15.03 -16.59
C SER A 540 -7.42 -14.06 -15.53
N ASP A 541 -7.45 -12.77 -15.83
CA ASP A 541 -7.21 -11.70 -14.84
C ASP A 541 -8.31 -11.62 -13.76
N ASN A 542 -9.45 -12.30 -13.95
CA ASN A 542 -10.60 -12.26 -13.04
C ASN A 542 -11.00 -13.67 -12.59
N SER A 543 -10.94 -13.92 -11.28
CA SER A 543 -11.21 -15.21 -10.64
C SER A 543 -12.63 -15.77 -10.83
N ALA A 544 -13.59 -14.96 -11.30
CA ALA A 544 -14.93 -15.40 -11.67
C ALA A 544 -14.99 -16.15 -13.02
N TYR A 545 -13.92 -16.04 -13.81
CA TYR A 545 -13.81 -16.66 -15.13
C TYR A 545 -12.65 -17.66 -15.19
N GLU A 546 -12.69 -18.51 -16.20
CA GLU A 546 -11.63 -19.46 -16.50
C GLU A 546 -11.44 -19.61 -18.01
N ILE A 547 -10.30 -20.18 -18.41
CA ILE A 547 -9.97 -20.43 -19.81
C ILE A 547 -10.58 -21.77 -20.25
N GLY A 548 -11.05 -21.83 -21.48
CA GLY A 548 -11.47 -23.06 -22.15
C GLY A 548 -11.13 -23.03 -23.64
N THR A 549 -11.59 -24.05 -24.37
CA THR A 549 -11.51 -24.12 -25.83
C THR A 549 -12.91 -24.18 -26.45
N ASN A 550 -13.01 -23.81 -27.73
CA ASN A 550 -14.22 -23.91 -28.53
C ASN A 550 -14.12 -25.00 -29.62
N ALA A 551 -15.17 -25.13 -30.44
CA ALA A 551 -15.29 -26.16 -31.47
C ALA A 551 -14.34 -25.99 -32.69
N VAL A 552 -13.45 -24.99 -32.69
CA VAL A 552 -12.37 -24.83 -33.68
C VAL A 552 -10.98 -24.80 -33.02
N ASP A 553 -10.86 -25.40 -31.83
CA ASP A 553 -9.66 -25.43 -30.98
C ASP A 553 -9.10 -24.04 -30.62
N GLY A 554 -9.91 -22.99 -30.80
CA GLY A 554 -9.60 -21.63 -30.37
C GLY A 554 -9.87 -21.44 -28.87
N VAL A 555 -9.05 -20.61 -28.23
CA VAL A 555 -9.12 -20.34 -26.79
C VAL A 555 -10.25 -19.35 -26.50
N VAL A 556 -10.97 -19.58 -25.40
CA VAL A 556 -12.11 -18.73 -24.96
C VAL A 556 -12.04 -18.44 -23.45
N LEU A 557 -12.59 -17.31 -23.05
CA LEU A 557 -12.90 -16.98 -21.66
C LEU A 557 -14.34 -17.39 -21.36
N LYS A 558 -14.58 -18.13 -20.28
CA LYS A 558 -15.92 -18.60 -19.87
C LYS A 558 -16.19 -18.33 -18.39
N CYS A 559 -17.47 -18.30 -18.01
CA CYS A 559 -17.86 -18.37 -16.60
C CYS A 559 -17.26 -19.63 -15.96
N LYS A 560 -16.73 -19.47 -14.76
CA LYS A 560 -16.35 -20.60 -13.91
C LYS A 560 -17.61 -21.35 -13.49
N GLU A 561 -17.57 -22.68 -13.50
CA GLU A 561 -18.78 -23.49 -13.27
C GLU A 561 -19.42 -23.19 -11.90
N LYS A 562 -20.67 -22.73 -11.94
CA LYS A 562 -21.43 -22.38 -10.72
C LYS A 562 -21.94 -23.64 -10.04
N LEU A 563 -21.19 -24.09 -9.04
CA LEU A 563 -21.52 -25.27 -8.25
C LEU A 563 -22.96 -25.22 -7.67
N PRO A 564 -23.71 -26.34 -7.69
CA PRO A 564 -25.02 -26.43 -7.07
C PRO A 564 -25.06 -26.00 -5.60
N ILE A 565 -26.01 -25.13 -5.28
CA ILE A 565 -26.24 -24.61 -3.94
C ILE A 565 -27.06 -25.62 -3.11
N VAL A 566 -26.63 -25.87 -1.89
CA VAL A 566 -27.42 -26.55 -0.84
C VAL A 566 -27.87 -25.55 0.23
N GLN A 567 -29.04 -25.82 0.79
CA GLN A 567 -29.63 -25.07 1.90
C GLN A 567 -28.95 -25.44 3.23
N ASP A 568 -29.15 -24.64 4.27
CA ASP A 568 -28.80 -25.06 5.63
C ASP A 568 -29.85 -26.07 6.14
N PRO A 569 -29.47 -27.29 6.55
CA PRO A 569 -30.42 -28.30 6.98
C PRO A 569 -31.08 -27.97 8.33
N VAL A 570 -32.31 -28.43 8.50
CA VAL A 570 -33.07 -28.28 9.75
C VAL A 570 -32.64 -29.35 10.76
N PRO A 571 -32.17 -28.99 11.96
CA PRO A 571 -31.87 -29.96 13.02
C PRO A 571 -33.14 -30.63 13.55
N ASN A 572 -33.11 -31.96 13.67
CA ASN A 572 -34.20 -32.72 14.26
C ASN A 572 -34.27 -32.54 15.78
N ARG A 573 -35.49 -32.64 16.32
CA ARG A 573 -35.76 -32.70 17.77
C ARG A 573 -36.59 -33.93 18.09
N PHE A 574 -36.08 -34.76 19.00
CA PHE A 574 -36.74 -35.96 19.47
C PHE A 574 -37.04 -35.89 20.97
N THR A 575 -37.86 -36.82 21.46
CA THR A 575 -37.97 -37.14 22.87
C THR A 575 -37.48 -38.56 23.06
N TYR A 576 -36.75 -38.83 24.14
CA TYR A 576 -36.14 -40.13 24.40
C TYR A 576 -37.17 -41.28 24.36
N ASP A 577 -36.95 -42.25 23.47
CA ASP A 577 -37.76 -43.45 23.29
C ASP A 577 -36.94 -44.75 23.38
N GLY A 578 -35.63 -44.64 23.63
CA GLY A 578 -34.69 -45.76 23.65
C GLY A 578 -34.22 -46.24 22.28
N THR A 579 -34.49 -45.50 21.20
CA THR A 579 -34.00 -45.80 19.84
C THR A 579 -32.90 -44.83 19.40
N GLU A 580 -32.08 -45.24 18.44
CA GLU A 580 -31.02 -44.40 17.87
C GLU A 580 -31.60 -43.47 16.80
N HIS A 581 -31.45 -42.17 17.01
CA HIS A 581 -31.94 -41.10 16.13
C HIS A 581 -30.80 -40.46 15.33
N ALA A 582 -31.16 -39.74 14.26
CA ALA A 582 -30.22 -38.97 13.44
C ALA A 582 -30.57 -37.47 13.47
N GLY A 583 -29.57 -36.64 13.79
CA GLY A 583 -29.74 -35.20 14.00
C GLY A 583 -29.99 -34.39 12.74
N ILE A 584 -29.28 -34.72 11.67
CA ILE A 584 -29.39 -34.10 10.35
C ILE A 584 -29.55 -35.20 9.29
N GLU A 585 -30.53 -35.03 8.39
CA GLU A 585 -30.65 -35.84 7.18
C GLU A 585 -29.58 -35.41 6.15
N LEU A 586 -28.50 -36.20 6.05
CA LEU A 586 -27.32 -35.85 5.25
C LEU A 586 -27.56 -35.96 3.72
N GLY A 587 -28.27 -37.02 3.31
CA GLY A 587 -28.53 -37.34 1.90
C GLY A 587 -27.25 -37.38 1.03
N GLU A 588 -27.37 -36.93 -0.22
CA GLU A 588 -26.23 -36.67 -1.10
C GLU A 588 -25.69 -35.24 -0.98
N ASN A 589 -26.24 -34.43 -0.09
CA ASN A 589 -26.02 -32.98 -0.03
C ASN A 589 -24.96 -32.55 1.00
N TYR A 590 -24.83 -33.29 2.10
CA TYR A 590 -23.94 -32.93 3.21
C TYR A 590 -23.02 -34.09 3.60
N ILE A 591 -21.80 -33.76 4.03
CA ILE A 591 -20.85 -34.67 4.65
C ILE A 591 -20.60 -34.23 6.09
N VAL A 592 -20.60 -35.17 7.05
CA VAL A 592 -20.11 -34.90 8.41
C VAL A 592 -18.60 -34.72 8.37
N ALA A 593 -18.13 -33.57 8.84
CA ALA A 593 -16.71 -33.30 9.06
C ALA A 593 -16.27 -33.75 10.46
N SER A 594 -17.08 -33.46 11.48
CA SER A 594 -16.88 -33.93 12.85
C SER A 594 -18.16 -33.79 13.71
N GLY A 595 -18.09 -34.14 14.99
CA GLY A 595 -19.24 -34.13 15.90
C GLY A 595 -20.12 -35.38 15.80
N THR A 596 -21.32 -35.30 16.35
CA THR A 596 -22.22 -36.44 16.60
C THR A 596 -23.53 -36.27 15.83
N ASN A 597 -23.67 -36.93 14.67
CA ASN A 597 -24.94 -36.90 13.91
C ASN A 597 -25.96 -37.97 14.35
N SER A 598 -25.61 -38.85 15.29
CA SER A 598 -26.51 -39.92 15.74
C SER A 598 -26.28 -40.27 17.21
N ALA A 599 -27.38 -40.51 17.94
CA ALA A 599 -27.39 -40.78 19.38
C ALA A 599 -28.72 -41.41 19.84
N THR A 600 -28.70 -42.04 21.01
CA THR A 600 -29.88 -42.68 21.65
C THR A 600 -30.32 -41.98 22.94
N ASP A 601 -29.37 -41.47 23.73
CA ASP A 601 -29.64 -40.88 25.04
C ASP A 601 -30.17 -39.43 24.93
N ALA A 602 -30.84 -38.94 25.98
CA ALA A 602 -31.21 -37.53 26.04
C ALA A 602 -29.97 -36.63 26.17
N GLY A 603 -30.01 -35.49 25.48
CA GLY A 603 -28.91 -34.51 25.41
C GLY A 603 -29.04 -33.56 24.23
N THR A 604 -28.19 -32.53 24.22
CA THR A 604 -27.93 -31.68 23.05
C THR A 604 -26.65 -32.15 22.39
N TYR A 605 -26.68 -32.31 21.07
CA TYR A 605 -25.60 -32.90 20.28
C TYR A 605 -25.16 -31.93 19.18
N GLU A 606 -23.85 -31.65 19.15
CA GLU A 606 -23.23 -30.83 18.12
C GLU A 606 -22.76 -31.70 16.95
N VAL A 607 -23.06 -31.28 15.73
CA VAL A 607 -22.55 -31.88 14.48
C VAL A 607 -22.00 -30.79 13.56
N ILE A 608 -20.81 -31.03 13.00
CA ILE A 608 -20.14 -30.13 12.06
C ILE A 608 -20.17 -30.78 10.68
N ILE A 609 -20.79 -30.10 9.73
CA ILE A 609 -21.02 -30.60 8.36
C ILE A 609 -20.52 -29.60 7.31
N LYS A 610 -20.32 -30.09 6.09
CA LYS A 610 -20.08 -29.25 4.90
C LYS A 610 -20.82 -29.80 3.69
N PRO A 611 -20.99 -29.01 2.61
CA PRO A 611 -21.59 -29.51 1.38
C PRO A 611 -20.79 -30.68 0.81
N SER A 612 -21.48 -31.62 0.16
CA SER A 612 -20.85 -32.68 -0.62
C SER A 612 -19.95 -32.11 -1.72
N ALA A 613 -18.94 -32.88 -2.13
CA ALA A 613 -18.02 -32.48 -3.19
C ALA A 613 -18.76 -32.00 -4.46
N GLY A 614 -18.37 -30.83 -4.97
CA GLY A 614 -19.04 -30.18 -6.10
C GLY A 614 -20.31 -29.39 -5.73
N LYS A 615 -20.56 -29.10 -4.45
CA LYS A 615 -21.68 -28.24 -3.97
C LYS A 615 -21.16 -27.11 -3.06
N THR A 616 -21.97 -26.06 -2.87
CA THR A 616 -21.70 -24.94 -1.95
C THR A 616 -22.93 -24.57 -1.12
N TRP A 617 -22.78 -23.81 -0.03
CA TRP A 617 -23.91 -23.15 0.64
C TRP A 617 -24.50 -22.01 -0.21
N GLU A 618 -25.58 -21.39 0.25
CA GLU A 618 -26.17 -20.19 -0.39
C GLU A 618 -25.20 -19.01 -0.52
N ASP A 619 -24.26 -18.88 0.42
CA ASP A 619 -23.19 -17.89 0.41
C ASP A 619 -22.06 -18.18 -0.62
N GLY A 620 -22.13 -19.31 -1.32
CA GLY A 620 -21.14 -19.73 -2.32
C GLY A 620 -19.88 -20.39 -1.73
N THR A 621 -19.78 -20.55 -0.41
CA THR A 621 -18.65 -21.24 0.23
C THR A 621 -18.88 -22.75 0.36
N ALA A 622 -17.80 -23.52 0.52
CA ALA A 622 -17.83 -24.95 0.85
C ALA A 622 -17.29 -25.22 2.28
N ASN A 623 -17.37 -24.21 3.15
CA ASN A 623 -16.80 -24.24 4.49
C ASN A 623 -17.63 -25.12 5.45
N GLU A 624 -17.05 -25.47 6.58
CA GLU A 624 -17.73 -26.25 7.62
C GLU A 624 -18.67 -25.36 8.47
N LYS A 625 -19.89 -25.84 8.70
CA LYS A 625 -20.93 -25.20 9.54
C LYS A 625 -21.33 -26.13 10.68
N THR A 626 -21.55 -25.55 11.85
CA THR A 626 -21.94 -26.25 13.08
C THR A 626 -23.45 -26.18 13.29
N PHE A 627 -24.08 -27.33 13.54
CA PHE A 627 -25.50 -27.46 13.85
C PHE A 627 -25.67 -28.18 15.19
N ASN A 628 -26.69 -27.79 15.94
CA ASN A 628 -27.06 -28.43 17.21
C ASN A 628 -28.45 -29.06 17.08
N TRP A 629 -28.56 -30.33 17.46
CA TRP A 629 -29.80 -31.09 17.51
C TRP A 629 -30.00 -31.64 18.93
N GLU A 630 -31.21 -32.11 19.27
CA GLU A 630 -31.50 -32.53 20.64
C GLU A 630 -32.44 -33.74 20.74
N ILE A 631 -32.20 -34.55 21.77
CA ILE A 631 -33.12 -35.56 22.29
C ILE A 631 -33.51 -35.08 23.70
N THR A 632 -34.76 -34.64 23.88
CA THR A 632 -35.25 -34.23 25.21
C THR A 632 -35.56 -35.46 26.07
N LYS A 633 -35.45 -35.33 27.39
CA LYS A 633 -35.86 -36.41 28.29
C LYS A 633 -37.34 -36.75 28.17
N ALA A 634 -37.70 -37.99 28.49
CA ALA A 634 -39.08 -38.45 28.54
C ALA A 634 -39.69 -38.31 29.95
N SER A 635 -40.99 -38.05 30.02
CA SER A 635 -41.75 -38.09 31.27
C SER A 635 -41.99 -39.54 31.73
N GLN A 636 -41.74 -39.84 33.00
CA GLN A 636 -42.08 -41.12 33.62
C GLN A 636 -43.29 -41.02 34.56
N ASN A 637 -44.04 -42.11 34.67
CA ASN A 637 -45.22 -42.21 35.54
C ASN A 637 -44.82 -42.38 37.02
N ALA A 638 -45.71 -41.98 37.92
CA ALA A 638 -45.53 -42.18 39.36
C ALA A 638 -45.33 -43.68 39.71
N PRO A 639 -44.56 -44.01 40.77
CA PRO A 639 -44.50 -45.37 41.28
C PRO A 639 -45.88 -45.84 41.75
N THR A 640 -46.12 -47.15 41.76
CA THR A 640 -47.42 -47.73 42.14
C THR A 640 -47.23 -48.96 43.03
N GLY A 641 -48.25 -49.30 43.82
CA GLY A 641 -48.23 -50.46 44.70
C GLY A 641 -47.43 -50.29 46.01
N LEU A 642 -47.05 -49.05 46.36
CA LEU A 642 -46.38 -48.74 47.62
C LEU A 642 -47.35 -48.91 48.81
N VAL A 643 -46.88 -49.56 49.87
CA VAL A 643 -47.69 -49.87 51.08
C VAL A 643 -46.97 -49.36 52.33
N GLY A 644 -47.70 -48.63 53.19
CA GLY A 644 -47.21 -48.18 54.49
C GLY A 644 -47.61 -49.15 55.61
N GLU A 645 -46.63 -49.59 56.40
CA GLU A 645 -46.82 -50.52 57.53
C GLU A 645 -46.68 -49.77 58.86
N LYS A 646 -47.63 -49.97 59.79
CA LYS A 646 -47.73 -49.18 61.02
C LYS A 646 -46.61 -49.47 62.04
N PRO A 647 -46.18 -48.47 62.84
CA PRO A 647 -45.30 -48.67 64.00
C PRO A 647 -45.84 -49.73 64.98
N THR A 648 -44.95 -50.43 65.70
CA THR A 648 -45.38 -51.46 66.67
C THR A 648 -45.98 -50.88 67.95
N THR A 649 -45.71 -49.60 68.24
CA THR A 649 -46.27 -48.86 69.38
C THR A 649 -46.81 -47.50 68.94
N ALA A 650 -47.91 -47.03 69.54
CA ALA A 650 -48.47 -45.71 69.24
C ALA A 650 -47.46 -44.59 69.50
N GLY A 651 -47.26 -43.70 68.52
CA GLY A 651 -46.20 -42.68 68.54
C GLY A 651 -44.78 -43.21 68.24
N GLY A 652 -44.64 -44.48 67.84
CA GLY A 652 -43.38 -45.09 67.43
C GLY A 652 -42.82 -44.55 66.11
N SER A 653 -41.56 -44.89 65.85
CA SER A 653 -40.81 -44.53 64.63
C SER A 653 -40.17 -45.75 63.96
N ASP A 654 -40.81 -46.91 64.07
CA ASP A 654 -40.38 -48.19 63.51
C ASP A 654 -41.25 -48.67 62.33
N GLY A 655 -42.19 -47.84 61.87
CA GLY A 655 -43.00 -48.10 60.68
C GLY A 655 -42.18 -48.14 59.38
N LYS A 656 -42.81 -48.62 58.30
CA LYS A 656 -42.15 -48.84 57.00
C LYS A 656 -42.97 -48.37 55.81
N ILE A 657 -42.29 -48.21 54.67
CA ILE A 657 -42.91 -48.23 53.34
C ILE A 657 -42.22 -49.33 52.51
N THR A 658 -42.99 -50.25 51.94
CA THR A 658 -42.47 -51.35 51.10
C THR A 658 -42.73 -51.13 49.61
N VAL A 659 -42.07 -51.91 48.75
CA VAL A 659 -42.17 -51.89 47.27
C VAL A 659 -41.43 -50.69 46.61
N VAL A 660 -40.50 -50.07 47.34
CA VAL A 660 -39.55 -49.09 46.76
C VAL A 660 -38.39 -49.77 46.04
N ASN A 661 -37.58 -48.99 45.32
CA ASN A 661 -36.30 -49.44 44.75
C ASN A 661 -35.30 -48.27 44.62
N GLU A 662 -34.06 -48.57 44.24
CA GLU A 662 -32.93 -47.61 44.18
C GLU A 662 -33.09 -46.46 43.18
N ASN A 663 -34.05 -46.54 42.25
CA ASN A 663 -34.40 -45.43 41.35
C ASN A 663 -35.48 -44.50 41.94
N MET A 664 -36.01 -44.82 43.12
CA MET A 664 -36.97 -43.98 43.84
C MET A 664 -36.30 -43.09 44.89
N GLU A 665 -36.97 -41.99 45.20
CA GLU A 665 -36.66 -41.10 46.31
C GLU A 665 -37.95 -40.74 47.07
N TYR A 666 -37.84 -40.45 48.37
CA TYR A 666 -38.99 -40.19 49.24
C TYR A 666 -38.79 -38.97 50.15
N ARG A 667 -39.89 -38.40 50.64
CA ARG A 667 -39.92 -37.40 51.72
C ARG A 667 -41.16 -37.54 52.57
N LYS A 668 -41.18 -36.95 53.78
CA LYS A 668 -42.45 -36.74 54.49
C LYS A 668 -43.20 -35.59 53.83
N SER A 669 -44.53 -35.69 53.72
CA SER A 669 -45.31 -34.65 53.07
C SER A 669 -45.23 -33.34 53.87
N GLY A 670 -44.72 -32.29 53.23
CA GLY A 670 -44.36 -31.01 53.87
C GLY A 670 -42.84 -30.74 53.95
N ASP A 671 -41.97 -31.75 53.78
CA ASP A 671 -40.52 -31.56 53.78
C ASP A 671 -40.02 -30.93 52.46
N SER A 672 -38.93 -30.15 52.51
CA SER A 672 -38.39 -29.44 51.35
C SER A 672 -37.65 -30.33 50.34
N SER A 673 -37.14 -31.48 50.77
CA SER A 673 -36.14 -32.26 50.04
C SER A 673 -36.47 -33.75 50.03
N TYR A 674 -36.17 -34.43 48.93
CA TYR A 674 -36.27 -35.89 48.82
C TYR A 674 -34.99 -36.59 49.29
N ILE A 675 -35.11 -37.87 49.62
CA ILE A 675 -34.07 -38.76 50.14
C ILE A 675 -34.07 -40.02 49.28
N ASP A 676 -32.90 -40.45 48.79
CA ASP A 676 -32.75 -41.69 48.02
C ASP A 676 -33.28 -42.93 48.76
N CYS A 677 -34.06 -43.77 48.07
CA CYS A 677 -34.36 -45.11 48.56
C CYS A 677 -33.13 -46.00 48.36
N THR A 678 -32.63 -46.61 49.43
CA THR A 678 -31.39 -47.42 49.42
C THR A 678 -31.63 -48.93 49.38
N GLY A 679 -32.85 -49.35 49.02
CA GLY A 679 -33.24 -50.76 49.01
C GLY A 679 -34.72 -50.97 48.64
N LYS A 680 -35.31 -52.07 49.12
CA LYS A 680 -36.69 -52.52 48.80
C LYS A 680 -37.76 -52.08 49.80
N GLU A 681 -37.33 -51.53 50.93
CA GLU A 681 -38.16 -50.94 51.97
C GLU A 681 -37.49 -49.69 52.54
N ILE A 682 -38.31 -48.68 52.88
CA ILE A 682 -37.92 -47.57 53.74
C ILE A 682 -38.30 -47.97 55.16
N THR A 683 -37.39 -47.84 56.12
CA THR A 683 -37.59 -48.23 57.52
C THR A 683 -37.29 -47.07 58.47
N GLY A 684 -37.82 -47.13 59.69
CA GLY A 684 -37.61 -46.07 60.69
C GLY A 684 -38.60 -44.91 60.59
N LEU A 685 -39.80 -45.16 60.08
CA LEU A 685 -40.79 -44.13 59.79
C LEU A 685 -41.78 -43.95 60.95
N SER A 686 -41.99 -42.69 61.33
CA SER A 686 -43.15 -42.27 62.12
C SER A 686 -44.46 -42.42 61.33
N ALA A 687 -45.59 -42.58 62.02
CA ALA A 687 -46.90 -42.46 61.40
C ALA A 687 -47.07 -41.11 60.67
N GLY A 688 -47.78 -41.11 59.54
CA GLY A 688 -47.99 -39.93 58.70
C GLY A 688 -47.91 -40.20 57.19
N THR A 689 -48.02 -39.12 56.41
CA THR A 689 -48.05 -39.16 54.94
C THR A 689 -46.65 -38.92 54.37
N TYR A 690 -46.27 -39.72 53.38
CA TYR A 690 -45.01 -39.62 52.64
C TYR A 690 -45.27 -39.53 51.14
N GLU A 691 -44.38 -38.84 50.44
CA GLU A 691 -44.38 -38.69 48.98
C GLU A 691 -43.19 -39.45 48.43
N VAL A 692 -43.42 -40.36 47.47
CA VAL A 692 -42.39 -41.20 46.86
C VAL A 692 -42.48 -41.06 45.35
N ARG A 693 -41.36 -40.79 44.67
CA ARG A 693 -41.29 -40.64 43.21
C ARG A 693 -40.09 -41.40 42.65
N TYR A 694 -40.08 -41.67 41.34
CA TYR A 694 -38.83 -41.96 40.65
C TYR A 694 -38.06 -40.66 40.47
N LYS A 695 -36.76 -40.69 40.80
CA LYS A 695 -35.86 -39.56 40.58
C LYS A 695 -35.58 -39.40 39.09
N GLY A 696 -35.29 -38.18 38.65
CA GLY A 696 -34.86 -37.93 37.27
C GLY A 696 -33.51 -38.58 37.00
N ASP A 697 -33.35 -39.19 35.83
CA ASP A 697 -32.09 -39.81 35.40
C ASP A 697 -31.49 -39.06 34.18
N LYS A 698 -30.60 -39.69 33.42
CA LYS A 698 -30.03 -39.09 32.19
C LYS A 698 -31.11 -38.81 31.14
N ASN A 699 -32.04 -39.74 30.98
CA ASN A 699 -32.97 -39.88 29.86
C ASN A 699 -34.44 -39.61 30.25
N HIS A 700 -34.77 -39.64 31.54
CA HIS A 700 -36.11 -39.39 32.08
C HIS A 700 -36.14 -38.19 33.04
N GLU A 701 -37.22 -37.41 32.98
CA GLU A 701 -37.53 -36.40 33.99
C GLU A 701 -37.99 -37.02 35.31
N GLU A 702 -38.07 -36.24 36.37
CA GLU A 702 -38.62 -36.69 37.66
C GLU A 702 -40.08 -37.16 37.51
N SER A 703 -40.47 -38.29 38.14
CA SER A 703 -41.87 -38.69 38.09
C SER A 703 -42.75 -37.82 38.99
N PRO A 704 -44.07 -37.72 38.72
CA PRO A 704 -45.02 -37.31 39.75
C PRO A 704 -44.90 -38.21 40.99
N ALA A 705 -45.16 -37.67 42.17
CA ALA A 705 -45.07 -38.44 43.41
C ALA A 705 -46.35 -39.24 43.69
N PHE A 706 -46.17 -40.50 44.12
CA PHE A 706 -47.20 -41.31 44.75
C PHE A 706 -47.27 -40.97 46.24
N VAL A 707 -48.48 -40.82 46.77
CA VAL A 707 -48.72 -40.49 48.18
C VAL A 707 -49.07 -41.76 48.95
N VAL A 708 -48.28 -42.07 49.98
CA VAL A 708 -48.45 -43.29 50.81
C VAL A 708 -48.48 -42.93 52.29
N THR A 709 -49.36 -43.59 53.05
CA THR A 709 -49.61 -43.28 54.48
C THR A 709 -49.14 -44.43 55.36
N VAL A 710 -48.33 -44.12 56.37
CA VAL A 710 -47.94 -45.00 57.47
C VAL A 710 -48.98 -44.85 58.61
N PRO A 711 -49.78 -45.88 58.96
CA PRO A 711 -50.86 -45.76 59.96
C PRO A 711 -50.35 -45.74 61.42
N ASP A 712 -51.27 -45.54 62.38
CA ASP A 712 -51.03 -45.55 63.85
C ASP A 712 -51.55 -46.84 64.53
N ALA A 713 -51.31 -47.03 65.83
CA ALA A 713 -51.54 -48.26 66.59
C ALA A 713 -52.71 -48.20 67.63
N ASP A 714 -53.13 -49.39 68.09
CA ASP A 714 -54.40 -49.62 68.81
C ASP A 714 -54.30 -49.49 70.36
N LYS A 715 -55.45 -49.42 71.07
CA LYS A 715 -55.55 -49.10 72.52
C LYS A 715 -56.49 -50.05 73.33
N PRO A 716 -56.26 -50.26 74.65
CA PRO A 716 -57.03 -51.20 75.50
C PRO A 716 -58.29 -50.64 76.20
N VAL A 717 -59.11 -51.51 76.81
CA VAL A 717 -60.42 -51.24 77.45
C VAL A 717 -60.63 -51.98 78.79
N TYR A 718 -61.57 -51.51 79.62
CA TYR A 718 -61.87 -51.96 81.00
C TYR A 718 -63.39 -52.13 81.24
N ILE A 719 -63.81 -52.76 82.36
CA ILE A 719 -65.21 -53.17 82.64
C ILE A 719 -65.88 -52.30 83.74
N LEU A 720 -67.15 -51.94 83.55
CA LEU A 720 -68.04 -51.34 84.56
C LEU A 720 -69.32 -52.18 84.72
N GLU A 721 -69.71 -52.46 85.97
CA GLU A 721 -70.91 -53.23 86.33
C GLU A 721 -71.81 -52.47 87.33
N ILE A 722 -73.13 -52.51 87.13
CA ILE A 722 -74.13 -51.81 87.96
C ILE A 722 -75.20 -52.80 88.43
N ILE A 723 -75.36 -52.90 89.75
CA ILE A 723 -76.31 -53.78 90.45
C ILE A 723 -77.52 -52.96 90.93
N ASN A 724 -78.73 -53.51 90.76
CA ASN A 724 -79.99 -52.80 91.00
C ASN A 724 -80.16 -51.53 90.16
N GLY A 725 -79.56 -51.49 88.95
CA GLY A 725 -79.64 -50.35 88.04
C GLY A 725 -79.06 -50.62 86.66
N THR A 726 -79.00 -49.59 85.82
CA THR A 726 -78.48 -49.61 84.44
C THR A 726 -77.07 -48.99 84.34
N GLY A 727 -76.35 -49.25 83.24
CA GLY A 727 -75.02 -48.68 82.96
C GLY A 727 -73.85 -49.66 82.91
N ASN A 728 -74.12 -50.95 82.66
CA ASN A 728 -73.11 -52.01 82.50
C ASN A 728 -72.42 -51.92 81.12
N GLY A 729 -71.09 -52.13 81.04
CA GLY A 729 -70.37 -52.18 79.76
C GLY A 729 -68.84 -52.24 79.83
N THR A 730 -68.18 -52.21 78.66
CA THR A 730 -66.72 -52.08 78.50
C THR A 730 -66.33 -50.78 77.83
N TYR A 731 -65.33 -50.08 78.37
CA TYR A 731 -65.00 -48.70 78.03
C TYR A 731 -63.49 -48.43 78.06
N VAL A 732 -63.01 -47.44 77.29
CA VAL A 732 -61.64 -46.90 77.46
C VAL A 732 -61.56 -46.03 78.71
N GLU A 733 -60.36 -45.86 79.28
CA GLU A 733 -60.17 -45.03 80.48
C GLU A 733 -60.72 -43.60 80.29
N GLY A 734 -61.42 -43.08 81.29
CA GLY A 734 -61.98 -41.73 81.27
C GLY A 734 -63.36 -41.61 80.61
N THR A 735 -63.93 -42.70 80.10
CA THR A 735 -65.30 -42.68 79.55
C THR A 735 -66.31 -42.43 80.68
N VAL A 736 -67.23 -41.48 80.48
CA VAL A 736 -68.31 -41.16 81.43
C VAL A 736 -69.58 -41.92 81.03
N VAL A 737 -70.19 -42.60 81.99
CA VAL A 737 -71.33 -43.51 81.79
C VAL A 737 -72.48 -43.12 82.72
N THR A 738 -73.69 -42.92 82.20
CA THR A 738 -74.87 -42.63 83.02
C THR A 738 -75.42 -43.92 83.64
N ILE A 739 -75.75 -43.87 84.94
CA ILE A 739 -76.32 -44.99 85.70
C ILE A 739 -77.65 -44.56 86.33
N THR A 740 -78.67 -45.42 86.26
CA THR A 740 -80.00 -45.19 86.82
C THR A 740 -80.40 -46.35 87.73
N ALA A 741 -80.88 -46.03 88.94
CA ALA A 741 -81.35 -47.02 89.89
C ALA A 741 -82.71 -47.57 89.47
N ASN A 742 -82.96 -48.84 89.76
CA ASN A 742 -84.27 -49.46 89.53
C ASN A 742 -85.35 -48.79 90.41
N PRO A 743 -86.64 -48.88 90.04
CA PRO A 743 -87.73 -48.37 90.88
C PRO A 743 -87.69 -48.96 92.30
N ALA A 744 -88.02 -48.12 93.30
CA ALA A 744 -88.18 -48.56 94.67
C ALA A 744 -89.45 -49.42 94.82
N ALA A 745 -89.44 -50.38 95.75
CA ALA A 745 -90.64 -51.14 96.13
C ALA A 745 -91.58 -50.29 97.00
N ASP A 746 -92.89 -50.62 96.98
CA ASP A 746 -93.92 -49.84 97.68
C ASP A 746 -93.59 -49.57 99.16
N GLY A 747 -93.81 -48.32 99.58
CA GLY A 747 -93.42 -47.79 100.90
C GLY A 747 -91.98 -47.27 100.98
N LYS A 748 -91.13 -47.55 99.98
CA LYS A 748 -89.74 -47.10 99.91
C LYS A 748 -89.46 -46.10 98.78
N VAL A 749 -88.39 -45.34 98.96
CA VAL A 749 -87.74 -44.43 98.01
C VAL A 749 -86.25 -44.77 97.91
N PHE A 750 -85.58 -44.27 96.86
CA PHE A 750 -84.12 -44.42 96.73
C PHE A 750 -83.38 -43.77 97.91
N ASP A 751 -82.29 -44.41 98.33
CA ASP A 751 -81.43 -43.93 99.42
C ASP A 751 -80.12 -43.39 98.87
N LYS A 752 -79.30 -44.24 98.23
CA LYS A 752 -78.07 -43.88 97.51
C LYS A 752 -77.49 -45.03 96.68
N TRP A 753 -76.44 -44.73 95.94
CA TRP A 753 -75.48 -45.68 95.39
C TRP A 753 -74.40 -46.02 96.42
N VAL A 754 -73.82 -47.21 96.29
CA VAL A 754 -72.67 -47.69 97.06
C VAL A 754 -71.71 -48.39 96.11
N LYS A 755 -70.48 -47.90 95.99
CA LYS A 755 -69.42 -48.62 95.26
C LYS A 755 -69.00 -49.86 96.06
N MET A 756 -69.07 -51.04 95.42
CA MET A 756 -68.74 -52.33 96.03
C MET A 756 -67.25 -52.65 95.90
N TYR A 757 -66.66 -52.38 94.73
CA TYR A 757 -65.22 -52.47 94.46
C TYR A 757 -64.85 -51.63 93.23
N GLY A 758 -63.56 -51.36 93.04
CA GLY A 758 -63.00 -50.66 91.88
C GLY A 758 -62.74 -49.16 92.07
N ASP A 759 -62.15 -48.53 91.06
CA ASP A 759 -61.61 -47.16 91.11
C ASP A 759 -62.48 -46.10 90.43
N ALA A 760 -63.51 -46.48 89.65
CA ALA A 760 -64.38 -45.52 88.96
C ALA A 760 -65.07 -44.54 89.94
N VAL A 761 -65.32 -43.31 89.46
CA VAL A 761 -65.79 -42.17 90.28
C VAL A 761 -67.25 -41.87 89.98
N ILE A 762 -68.12 -41.91 91.00
CA ILE A 762 -69.54 -41.54 90.91
C ILE A 762 -69.67 -40.03 91.11
N ALA A 763 -70.43 -39.34 90.25
CA ALA A 763 -70.57 -37.87 90.30
C ALA A 763 -71.46 -37.38 91.47
N ASP A 764 -72.56 -38.08 91.73
CA ASP A 764 -73.40 -37.93 92.93
C ASP A 764 -73.96 -39.30 93.32
N GLU A 765 -73.66 -39.77 94.54
CA GLU A 765 -74.16 -41.05 95.04
C GLU A 765 -75.64 -40.98 95.48
N ASN A 766 -76.20 -39.80 95.73
CA ASN A 766 -77.53 -39.66 96.36
C ASN A 766 -78.67 -39.45 95.34
N SER A 767 -78.34 -39.17 94.07
CA SER A 767 -79.33 -39.15 92.98
C SER A 767 -79.60 -40.55 92.42
N ALA A 768 -80.89 -40.87 92.27
CA ALA A 768 -81.36 -42.11 91.61
C ALA A 768 -80.97 -42.20 90.12
N THR A 769 -80.45 -41.12 89.52
CA THR A 769 -79.75 -41.14 88.22
C THR A 769 -78.53 -40.22 88.27
N THR A 770 -77.37 -40.77 87.95
CA THR A 770 -76.08 -40.11 88.12
C THR A 770 -75.10 -40.56 87.03
N THR A 771 -73.84 -40.10 87.07
CA THR A 771 -72.80 -40.55 86.13
C THR A 771 -71.60 -41.15 86.85
N VAL A 772 -70.90 -42.04 86.15
CA VAL A 772 -69.70 -42.74 86.60
C VAL A 772 -68.58 -42.52 85.59
N THR A 773 -67.43 -41.99 86.03
CA THR A 773 -66.22 -41.91 85.19
C THR A 773 -65.40 -43.18 85.35
N THR A 774 -65.28 -43.95 84.27
CA THR A 774 -64.52 -45.21 84.23
C THR A 774 -63.02 -44.98 84.34
N LYS A 775 -62.35 -45.94 84.98
CA LYS A 775 -60.90 -45.95 85.21
C LYS A 775 -60.33 -47.35 84.94
N ILE A 776 -59.06 -47.57 85.26
CA ILE A 776 -58.28 -48.74 84.78
C ILE A 776 -58.56 -50.04 85.55
N ALA A 777 -59.32 -50.00 86.65
CA ALA A 777 -59.74 -51.19 87.38
C ALA A 777 -61.23 -51.54 87.14
N PRO A 778 -61.57 -52.84 87.00
CA PRO A 778 -62.96 -53.27 86.98
C PRO A 778 -63.73 -52.76 88.20
N THR A 779 -64.89 -52.14 87.98
CA THR A 779 -65.64 -51.43 89.02
C THR A 779 -67.10 -51.87 89.07
N THR A 780 -67.62 -52.09 90.28
CA THR A 780 -69.02 -52.48 90.51
C THR A 780 -69.70 -51.59 91.55
N ILE A 781 -70.92 -51.11 91.23
CA ILE A 781 -71.70 -50.14 92.03
C ILE A 781 -73.14 -50.65 92.24
N LYS A 782 -73.78 -50.34 93.38
CA LYS A 782 -75.10 -50.87 93.76
C LYS A 782 -76.05 -49.82 94.36
N ALA A 783 -77.35 -49.87 94.01
CA ALA A 783 -78.40 -49.02 94.59
C ALA A 783 -79.02 -49.56 95.91
N THR A 784 -79.36 -48.65 96.84
CA THR A 784 -80.07 -48.89 98.13
C THR A 784 -81.32 -48.01 98.30
N TYR A 785 -82.21 -48.35 99.25
CA TYR A 785 -83.57 -47.77 99.39
C TYR A 785 -84.03 -47.68 100.88
N LYS A 786 -84.82 -46.65 101.22
CA LYS A 786 -85.34 -46.30 102.58
C LYS A 786 -86.83 -45.91 102.56
N ASP A 787 -87.46 -45.70 103.71
CA ASP A 787 -88.91 -45.39 103.82
C ASP A 787 -89.25 -43.90 103.60
N SER A 788 -90.54 -43.52 103.42
CA SER A 788 -90.96 -42.20 102.87
C SER A 788 -91.98 -41.39 103.71
N GLU A 789 -91.85 -40.06 103.70
CA GLU A 789 -92.77 -39.07 104.33
C GLU A 789 -93.23 -38.00 103.29
N THR A 790 -94.24 -37.14 103.60
CA THR A 790 -94.95 -36.32 102.57
C THR A 790 -95.46 -34.92 103.02
N THR A 791 -95.34 -33.89 102.16
CA THR A 791 -96.21 -32.67 102.04
C THR A 791 -95.86 -31.86 100.74
N PRO A 792 -96.70 -30.95 100.16
CA PRO A 792 -96.68 -30.69 98.69
C PRO A 792 -96.68 -29.22 98.14
N THR A 793 -96.05 -29.01 96.94
CA THR A 793 -96.34 -28.02 95.84
C THR A 793 -96.14 -26.49 96.09
N PRO A 794 -96.04 -25.56 95.07
CA PRO A 794 -96.21 -25.65 93.59
C PRO A 794 -95.14 -24.95 92.64
N ASN A 795 -95.51 -24.83 91.35
CA ASN A 795 -94.92 -24.30 90.06
C ASN A 795 -94.75 -22.73 89.95
N PRO A 796 -94.34 -22.00 88.85
CA PRO A 796 -93.46 -22.19 87.61
C PRO A 796 -92.39 -21.04 87.31
N GLU A 797 -91.61 -21.07 86.19
CA GLU A 797 -91.35 -19.98 85.15
C GLU A 797 -90.01 -20.03 84.30
N PRO A 798 -89.83 -19.29 83.14
CA PRO A 798 -88.73 -19.48 82.13
C PRO A 798 -88.03 -18.21 81.46
N THR A 799 -87.13 -18.42 80.45
CA THR A 799 -86.52 -17.47 79.41
C THR A 799 -85.31 -16.55 79.80
N PRO A 800 -84.60 -15.71 78.94
CA PRO A 800 -84.51 -15.46 77.45
C PRO A 800 -83.04 -15.23 76.86
N ASN A 801 -82.83 -14.66 75.62
CA ASN A 801 -81.49 -14.34 74.98
C ASN A 801 -81.45 -13.26 73.80
N PRO A 802 -80.32 -12.53 73.48
CA PRO A 802 -80.15 -11.52 72.36
C PRO A 802 -78.92 -11.67 71.37
N ASN A 803 -78.73 -10.81 70.31
CA ASN A 803 -77.52 -10.72 69.39
C ASN A 803 -77.43 -9.52 68.36
N PRO A 804 -76.26 -8.85 68.08
CA PRO A 804 -76.00 -7.92 66.91
C PRO A 804 -74.57 -7.91 66.22
N GLU A 805 -74.35 -7.21 65.06
CA GLU A 805 -73.04 -7.08 64.29
C GLU A 805 -72.90 -5.81 63.35
N PRO A 806 -71.66 -5.26 63.08
CA PRO A 806 -71.39 -4.27 61.99
C PRO A 806 -69.97 -4.25 61.26
N THR A 807 -69.85 -3.87 59.96
CA THR A 807 -68.56 -3.75 59.18
C THR A 807 -68.47 -2.72 57.98
N PRO A 808 -67.30 -2.07 57.65
CA PRO A 808 -67.09 -1.18 56.44
C PRO A 808 -65.69 -1.13 55.71
N THR A 809 -65.55 -0.61 54.44
CA THR A 809 -64.26 -0.50 53.65
C THR A 809 -64.16 0.57 52.50
N PRO A 810 -62.99 1.24 52.19
CA PRO A 810 -62.77 2.19 51.04
C PRO A 810 -61.43 2.07 50.20
N THR A 811 -61.15 2.99 49.23
CA THR A 811 -60.01 3.04 48.22
C THR A 811 -59.51 4.49 47.88
N PRO A 812 -58.38 4.80 47.15
CA PRO A 812 -58.35 5.17 45.67
C PRO A 812 -56.96 5.11 44.89
N ALA A 813 -56.85 5.64 43.62
CA ALA A 813 -55.62 5.83 42.74
C ALA A 813 -55.93 6.81 41.51
N PRO A 814 -55.18 7.00 40.34
CA PRO A 814 -53.79 6.71 39.83
C PRO A 814 -53.08 7.79 38.88
N ASN A 815 -51.88 7.48 38.28
CA ASN A 815 -51.19 8.03 37.04
C ASN A 815 -50.54 9.47 37.02
N PRO A 816 -49.58 9.91 36.10
CA PRO A 816 -49.00 9.34 34.84
C PRO A 816 -47.42 9.43 34.60
N THR A 817 -46.95 9.26 33.33
CA THR A 817 -45.58 9.01 32.73
C THR A 817 -44.62 10.23 32.51
N PRO A 818 -43.29 10.11 32.12
CA PRO A 818 -42.75 9.76 30.76
C PRO A 818 -41.35 9.03 30.68
N GLU A 819 -40.51 9.26 29.65
CA GLU A 819 -39.49 8.31 29.07
C GLU A 819 -37.95 8.61 29.19
N ALA A 820 -37.14 7.53 28.98
CA ALA A 820 -35.91 7.38 28.14
C ALA A 820 -34.45 7.79 28.55
N THR A 821 -33.50 7.04 27.95
CA THR A 821 -32.03 7.24 27.66
C THR A 821 -30.94 6.58 28.55
N THR A 822 -29.83 6.22 27.86
CA THR A 822 -28.58 5.48 28.24
C THR A 822 -27.38 6.47 28.39
N PRO A 823 -26.10 6.12 28.78
CA PRO A 823 -25.37 4.84 28.59
C PRO A 823 -24.35 4.42 29.72
N THR A 824 -23.31 3.66 29.30
CA THR A 824 -22.22 2.90 29.97
C THR A 824 -21.35 3.64 31.02
N PRO A 825 -20.60 2.90 31.88
CA PRO A 825 -19.18 2.64 31.58
C PRO A 825 -18.59 1.27 32.03
N ASP A 826 -17.35 1.00 31.56
CA ASP A 826 -16.40 -0.09 31.92
C ASP A 826 -15.43 0.41 33.05
N PRO A 827 -14.76 -0.44 33.89
CA PRO A 827 -13.50 -1.11 33.49
C PRO A 827 -13.20 -2.52 34.07
N ALA A 828 -12.20 -3.16 33.44
CA ALA A 828 -11.43 -4.40 33.75
C ALA A 828 -10.68 -4.40 35.14
N PRO A 829 -9.81 -5.39 35.56
CA PRO A 829 -9.13 -6.45 34.77
C PRO A 829 -8.80 -7.83 35.45
N ALA A 830 -8.19 -8.78 34.69
CA ALA A 830 -6.84 -9.37 34.91
C ALA A 830 -6.64 -10.90 34.63
N THR A 831 -5.56 -11.23 33.87
CA THR A 831 -4.68 -12.45 33.96
C THR A 831 -5.24 -13.88 33.66
N SER A 832 -4.50 -14.87 33.14
CA SER A 832 -3.07 -15.00 32.69
C SER A 832 -2.76 -16.31 31.91
N THR A 833 -1.77 -16.28 30.99
CA THR A 833 -0.99 -17.42 30.41
C THR A 833 -1.75 -18.44 29.51
N PRO A 834 -1.07 -19.13 28.55
CA PRO A 834 -0.11 -20.23 28.80
C PRO A 834 1.18 -20.16 27.95
N ALA A 835 1.98 -21.24 27.95
CA ALA A 835 3.27 -21.33 27.23
C ALA A 835 3.48 -22.69 26.53
N ALA A 836 4.22 -22.65 25.41
CA ALA A 836 5.00 -23.71 24.74
C ALA A 836 4.42 -25.13 24.51
N SER A 837 4.51 -25.62 23.26
CA SER A 837 5.41 -26.76 22.92
C SER A 837 5.45 -27.13 21.41
N THR A 838 6.68 -27.10 20.85
CA THR A 838 7.28 -28.00 19.84
C THR A 838 6.44 -28.73 18.77
N THR A 839 6.86 -28.57 17.51
CA THR A 839 7.13 -29.69 16.58
C THR A 839 8.42 -29.43 15.79
N THR A 840 9.32 -30.42 15.71
CA THR A 840 10.62 -30.32 15.01
C THR A 840 10.61 -31.05 13.66
N ALA A 841 11.21 -30.44 12.64
CA ALA A 841 11.48 -31.10 11.37
C ALA A 841 12.78 -31.95 11.43
N PRO A 842 12.89 -33.03 10.63
CA PRO A 842 14.16 -33.75 10.43
C PRO A 842 15.02 -33.12 9.33
N ALA A 843 16.33 -33.05 9.58
CA ALA A 843 17.36 -32.78 8.57
C ALA A 843 18.14 -34.09 8.29
N SER A 844 19.05 -34.22 7.32
CA SER A 844 19.57 -33.30 6.30
C SER A 844 20.09 -34.10 5.09
N SER A 845 20.39 -33.45 3.97
CA SER A 845 21.46 -33.89 3.06
C SER A 845 22.34 -32.70 2.71
N ALA A 846 23.66 -32.89 2.73
CA ALA A 846 24.62 -31.78 2.60
C ALA A 846 24.90 -31.46 1.13
N ALA A 847 24.67 -30.20 0.75
CA ALA A 847 25.21 -29.58 -0.45
C ALA A 847 26.25 -28.52 -0.06
N ALA A 848 27.14 -28.14 -0.98
CA ALA A 848 28.24 -27.22 -0.68
C ALA A 848 27.75 -25.82 -0.28
N ALA A 849 28.52 -25.13 0.56
CA ALA A 849 28.25 -23.73 0.87
C ALA A 849 28.37 -22.87 -0.41
N PRO A 850 27.36 -22.02 -0.72
CA PRO A 850 27.44 -21.14 -1.87
C PRO A 850 28.54 -20.08 -1.68
N ALA A 851 29.08 -19.58 -2.79
CA ALA A 851 29.94 -18.40 -2.75
C ALA A 851 29.13 -17.19 -2.26
N GLN A 852 29.71 -16.37 -1.37
CA GLN A 852 29.09 -15.13 -0.96
C GLN A 852 29.02 -14.16 -2.15
N VAL A 853 27.86 -13.53 -2.34
CA VAL A 853 27.70 -12.46 -3.34
C VAL A 853 28.26 -11.18 -2.73
N THR A 854 29.17 -10.51 -3.45
CA THR A 854 29.63 -9.18 -3.05
C THR A 854 28.61 -8.15 -3.54
N TYR A 855 28.20 -7.24 -2.66
CA TYR A 855 27.28 -6.17 -2.98
C TYR A 855 27.91 -4.80 -2.71
N ASP A 856 27.66 -3.87 -3.62
CA ASP A 856 28.10 -2.47 -3.54
C ASP A 856 27.03 -1.53 -2.98
N ILE A 857 27.46 -0.40 -2.42
CA ILE A 857 26.59 0.75 -2.14
C ILE A 857 26.59 1.67 -3.37
N LEU A 858 25.41 1.87 -3.94
CA LEU A 858 25.18 2.64 -5.17
C LEU A 858 24.92 4.13 -4.93
N ASP A 859 24.36 4.47 -3.76
CA ASP A 859 24.03 5.85 -3.37
C ASP A 859 23.98 5.99 -1.84
N GLY A 860 24.15 7.20 -1.32
CA GLY A 860 24.12 7.53 0.11
C GLY A 860 25.41 7.26 0.89
N ALA A 861 26.47 6.78 0.23
CA ALA A 861 27.77 6.56 0.86
C ALA A 861 28.44 7.88 1.29
N GLY A 862 28.79 7.99 2.57
CA GLY A 862 29.39 9.21 3.13
C GLY A 862 28.42 10.39 3.33
N SER A 863 27.12 10.19 3.11
CA SER A 863 26.09 11.22 3.30
C SER A 863 26.03 11.76 4.73
N SER A 864 25.56 12.99 4.89
CA SER A 864 25.43 13.66 6.20
C SER A 864 24.00 14.10 6.50
N TRP A 865 23.57 13.97 7.75
CA TRP A 865 22.30 14.48 8.26
C TRP A 865 22.53 15.40 9.46
N THR A 866 21.88 16.57 9.49
CA THR A 866 22.04 17.56 10.56
C THR A 866 21.13 17.24 11.74
N GLN A 867 21.71 17.17 12.94
CA GLN A 867 21.01 16.70 14.13
C GLN A 867 19.78 17.56 14.48
N ASN A 868 18.72 16.90 14.95
CA ASN A 868 17.45 17.52 15.34
C ASN A 868 16.71 18.26 14.20
N THR A 869 16.95 17.89 12.94
CA THR A 869 16.11 18.31 11.80
C THR A 869 15.02 17.27 11.50
N ASP A 870 14.03 17.63 10.67
CA ASP A 870 13.00 16.70 10.18
C ASP A 870 13.34 16.09 8.81
N GLY A 871 14.58 16.25 8.34
CA GLY A 871 15.08 15.58 7.13
C GLY A 871 15.21 14.07 7.32
N SER A 872 15.14 13.31 6.23
CA SER A 872 15.47 11.89 6.19
C SER A 872 16.87 11.66 5.60
N LEU A 873 17.37 10.43 5.73
CA LEU A 873 18.63 9.97 5.16
C LEU A 873 18.39 8.68 4.38
N ALA A 874 18.80 8.63 3.11
CA ALA A 874 18.64 7.47 2.24
C ALA A 874 20.00 6.88 1.83
N ILE A 875 20.10 5.55 1.79
CA ILE A 875 21.26 4.79 1.33
C ILE A 875 20.77 3.62 0.47
N ARG A 876 21.42 3.36 -0.67
CA ARG A 876 21.01 2.38 -1.69
C ARG A 876 22.10 1.34 -1.91
N GLY A 877 21.77 0.06 -1.81
CA GLY A 877 22.66 -1.05 -2.14
C GLY A 877 22.23 -1.77 -3.42
N SER A 878 23.22 -2.37 -4.10
CA SER A 878 23.03 -3.07 -5.39
C SER A 878 22.23 -4.38 -5.31
N GLY A 879 22.10 -4.98 -4.12
CA GLY A 879 21.33 -6.21 -3.94
C GLY A 879 19.81 -6.03 -4.12
N GLU A 880 19.15 -7.13 -4.50
CA GLU A 880 17.70 -7.20 -4.75
C GLU A 880 16.89 -7.11 -3.45
N ILE A 881 15.76 -6.40 -3.46
CA ILE A 881 14.89 -6.28 -2.28
C ILE A 881 14.31 -7.63 -1.84
N SER A 882 14.09 -8.55 -2.78
CA SER A 882 13.63 -9.94 -2.56
C SER A 882 14.56 -10.74 -1.64
N LYS A 883 15.83 -10.34 -1.59
CA LYS A 883 16.88 -10.95 -0.77
C LYS A 883 17.16 -10.17 0.51
N PHE A 884 16.59 -8.97 0.70
CA PHE A 884 16.92 -8.12 1.84
C PHE A 884 16.46 -8.75 3.17
N ARG A 885 17.28 -8.62 4.22
CA ARG A 885 16.98 -9.12 5.57
C ARG A 885 16.85 -8.00 6.59
N GLU A 886 17.92 -7.22 6.76
CA GLU A 886 18.09 -6.28 7.87
C GLU A 886 19.07 -5.16 7.51
N VAL A 887 18.98 -4.07 8.26
CA VAL A 887 19.97 -2.98 8.29
C VAL A 887 20.64 -2.97 9.65
N LYS A 888 21.94 -2.72 9.69
CA LYS A 888 22.66 -2.41 10.94
C LYS A 888 23.23 -1.00 10.91
N VAL A 889 23.22 -0.35 12.07
CA VAL A 889 23.98 0.87 12.34
C VAL A 889 24.89 0.58 13.54
N ASP A 890 26.20 0.81 13.40
CA ASP A 890 27.23 0.47 14.38
C ASP A 890 27.18 -0.99 14.88
N GLY A 891 26.88 -1.89 13.95
CA GLY A 891 26.74 -3.33 14.21
C GLY A 891 25.45 -3.72 14.95
N VAL A 892 24.57 -2.78 15.26
CA VAL A 892 23.27 -3.01 15.91
C VAL A 892 22.18 -3.06 14.84
N THR A 893 21.43 -4.16 14.77
CA THR A 893 20.26 -4.28 13.89
C THR A 893 19.22 -3.22 14.21
N VAL A 894 18.78 -2.48 13.20
CA VAL A 894 17.75 -1.45 13.31
C VAL A 894 16.37 -2.07 13.19
N ASP A 895 15.43 -1.68 14.06
CA ASP A 895 14.04 -2.11 13.96
C ASP A 895 13.39 -1.59 12.65
N PRO A 896 12.71 -2.44 11.86
CA PRO A 896 12.00 -2.03 10.64
C PRO A 896 11.01 -0.88 10.80
N VAL A 897 10.52 -0.59 12.01
CA VAL A 897 9.69 0.59 12.29
C VAL A 897 10.44 1.91 12.07
N ASN A 898 11.78 1.92 12.09
CA ASN A 898 12.63 3.11 12.05
C ASN A 898 13.11 3.50 10.65
N TYR A 899 12.86 2.68 9.63
CA TYR A 899 13.17 2.97 8.24
C TYR A 899 12.02 2.60 7.30
N THR A 900 12.18 2.84 6.01
CA THR A 900 11.36 2.28 4.93
C THR A 900 12.27 1.67 3.87
N VAL A 901 11.86 0.55 3.28
CA VAL A 901 12.54 -0.10 2.17
C VAL A 901 11.75 0.13 0.88
N THR A 902 12.41 0.50 -0.21
CA THR A 902 11.76 0.69 -1.52
C THR A 902 12.57 0.03 -2.65
N GLU A 903 11.86 -0.29 -3.73
CA GLU A 903 12.41 -0.95 -4.93
C GLU A 903 13.21 0.00 -5.86
N GLY A 904 13.91 -0.60 -6.82
CA GLY A 904 14.94 0.06 -7.64
C GLY A 904 16.34 -0.18 -7.08
N SER A 905 16.75 -1.45 -6.95
CA SER A 905 17.76 -1.90 -5.97
C SER A 905 17.30 -1.66 -4.52
N THR A 906 18.00 -2.17 -3.50
CA THR A 906 17.53 -2.03 -2.11
C THR A 906 17.82 -0.64 -1.57
N ILE A 907 16.82 0.24 -1.52
CA ILE A 907 16.91 1.59 -0.94
C ILE A 907 16.38 1.55 0.50
N ILE A 908 17.15 2.09 1.44
CA ILE A 908 16.80 2.28 2.85
C ILE A 908 16.69 3.76 3.14
N THR A 909 15.52 4.23 3.57
CA THR A 909 15.33 5.61 4.06
C THR A 909 15.05 5.59 5.56
N PHE A 910 15.93 6.17 6.38
CA PHE A 910 15.72 6.31 7.82
C PHE A 910 14.70 7.41 8.13
N LYS A 911 13.84 7.17 9.14
CA LYS A 911 12.87 8.14 9.64
C LYS A 911 13.56 9.17 10.56
N PRO A 912 13.12 10.44 10.57
CA PRO A 912 13.77 11.49 11.37
C PRO A 912 13.87 11.14 12.86
N GLU A 913 12.85 10.51 13.45
CA GLU A 913 12.86 10.10 14.86
C GLU A 913 13.96 9.09 15.22
N TYR A 914 14.37 8.24 14.28
CA TYR A 914 15.50 7.33 14.49
C TYR A 914 16.83 8.09 14.40
N LEU A 915 16.98 8.97 13.40
CA LEU A 915 18.18 9.79 13.25
C LEU A 915 18.39 10.74 14.44
N LYS A 916 17.30 11.27 15.02
CA LYS A 916 17.29 12.05 16.27
C LYS A 916 17.75 11.26 17.51
N SER A 917 17.75 9.92 17.46
CA SER A 917 18.26 9.07 18.55
C SER A 917 19.77 8.84 18.50
N LEU A 918 20.42 9.16 17.38
CA LEU A 918 21.87 8.99 17.19
C LEU A 918 22.65 10.18 17.77
N SER A 919 23.82 9.86 18.34
CA SER A 919 24.85 10.84 18.72
C SER A 919 25.35 11.62 17.50
N ALA A 920 25.96 12.79 17.69
CA ALA A 920 26.75 13.39 16.62
C ALA A 920 28.06 12.61 16.41
N GLY A 921 28.45 12.40 15.17
CA GLY A 921 29.61 11.59 14.80
C GLY A 921 29.46 10.88 13.45
N ASN A 922 30.46 10.06 13.10
CA ASN A 922 30.41 9.18 11.93
C ASN A 922 29.94 7.78 12.36
N HIS A 923 28.81 7.34 11.82
CA HIS A 923 28.18 6.05 12.07
C HIS A 923 28.44 5.09 10.91
N SER A 924 28.69 3.83 11.23
CA SER A 924 28.81 2.75 10.24
C SER A 924 27.43 2.18 9.91
N PHE A 925 27.25 1.76 8.65
CA PHE A 925 25.99 1.24 8.12
C PHE A 925 26.24 -0.04 7.31
N GLU A 926 25.45 -1.09 7.55
CA GLU A 926 25.48 -2.35 6.81
C GLU A 926 24.07 -2.71 6.29
N LEU A 927 23.99 -3.01 4.99
CA LEU A 927 22.86 -3.67 4.32
C LEU A 927 23.12 -5.19 4.29
N VAL A 928 22.15 -5.99 4.74
CA VAL A 928 22.26 -7.45 4.80
C VAL A 928 21.20 -8.10 3.90
N TRP A 929 21.66 -8.99 3.01
CA TRP A 929 20.81 -9.82 2.16
C TRP A 929 20.90 -11.32 2.55
N THR A 930 20.25 -12.18 1.78
CA THR A 930 20.24 -13.65 2.02
C THR A 930 21.58 -14.33 1.77
N ASP A 931 22.42 -13.75 0.92
CA ASP A 931 23.62 -14.32 0.30
C ASP A 931 24.84 -13.37 0.30
N GLY A 932 24.72 -12.14 0.80
CA GLY A 932 25.79 -11.14 0.86
C GLY A 932 25.46 -9.92 1.74
N THR A 933 26.44 -9.03 1.96
CA THR A 933 26.25 -7.73 2.63
C THR A 933 27.01 -6.61 1.90
N ALA A 934 26.66 -5.35 2.17
CA ALA A 934 27.33 -4.15 1.68
C ALA A 934 27.40 -3.12 2.81
N ALA A 935 28.51 -2.40 2.94
CA ALA A 935 28.73 -1.48 4.05
C ALA A 935 29.29 -0.12 3.61
N THR A 936 28.95 0.93 4.37
CA THR A 936 29.48 2.30 4.23
C THR A 936 29.40 3.03 5.57
N ASN A 937 29.63 4.34 5.58
CA ASN A 937 29.41 5.21 6.73
C ASN A 937 28.51 6.40 6.35
N PHE A 938 27.88 7.02 7.35
CA PHE A 938 27.19 8.31 7.24
C PHE A 938 27.50 9.18 8.47
N THR A 939 27.35 10.50 8.34
CA THR A 939 27.67 11.45 9.42
C THR A 939 26.40 12.09 10.01
N VAL A 940 26.23 12.02 11.32
CA VAL A 940 25.29 12.87 12.07
C VAL A 940 26.04 14.12 12.49
N ALA A 941 25.76 15.25 11.84
CA ALA A 941 26.44 16.52 12.06
C ALA A 941 25.78 17.32 13.20
N GLU A 942 26.59 17.90 14.10
CA GLU A 942 26.08 18.78 15.17
C GLU A 942 25.34 20.00 14.59
N ASN A 943 24.24 20.37 15.23
CA ASN A 943 23.44 21.52 14.84
C ASN A 943 23.89 22.77 15.59
N ALA A 944 24.53 23.71 14.88
CA ALA A 944 25.27 24.84 15.45
C ALA A 944 24.43 25.82 16.31
N ASP A 945 23.10 25.84 16.16
CA ASP A 945 22.21 26.75 16.90
C ASP A 945 21.97 26.33 18.37
N GLN A 946 22.40 25.15 18.82
CA GLN A 946 22.14 24.68 20.20
C GLN A 946 22.99 25.33 21.31
N SER A 947 23.69 26.43 21.05
CA SER A 947 24.43 27.18 22.08
C SER A 947 23.54 27.99 23.05
N ALA A 948 22.24 28.12 22.76
CA ALA A 948 21.28 28.90 23.55
C ALA A 948 20.62 28.08 24.69
N LYS A 949 21.28 27.98 25.86
CA LYS A 949 20.67 27.41 27.08
C LYS A 949 19.45 28.21 27.55
N SER A 950 18.26 27.62 27.52
CA SER A 950 17.02 28.23 28.04
C SER A 950 17.03 28.44 29.57
N PRO A 951 16.73 29.65 30.06
CA PRO A 951 16.15 29.86 31.39
C PRO A 951 14.68 29.37 31.43
N LYS A 952 14.09 29.26 32.62
CA LYS A 952 12.74 28.69 32.81
C LYS A 952 11.63 29.76 32.79
N THR A 953 10.50 29.40 32.17
CA THR A 953 9.09 29.74 32.54
C THR A 953 8.75 31.14 33.07
N GLY A 954 7.87 31.89 32.37
CA GLY A 954 7.12 32.99 33.00
C GLY A 954 6.34 33.96 32.08
N GLU A 955 5.02 33.78 32.03
CA GLU A 955 3.97 34.83 31.98
C GLU A 955 3.70 35.74 30.74
N ASP A 956 2.46 36.26 30.73
CA ASP A 956 1.81 37.34 29.95
C ASP A 956 1.65 37.32 28.41
N PHE A 957 0.52 36.72 28.00
CA PHE A 957 -0.20 36.99 26.75
C PHE A 957 -0.78 38.43 26.72
N SER A 958 -0.39 39.26 25.73
CA SER A 958 -1.04 40.58 25.52
C SER A 958 -2.17 40.53 24.50
N MET A 959 -3.40 40.41 25.00
CA MET A 959 -4.65 40.34 24.20
C MET A 959 -4.97 41.62 23.40
N ALA A 960 -4.20 42.70 23.56
CA ALA A 960 -4.40 43.98 22.88
C ALA A 960 -3.92 43.99 21.40
N LEU A 961 -2.97 43.13 21.03
CA LEU A 961 -2.37 43.15 19.70
C LEU A 961 -3.30 42.55 18.62
N CYS A 962 -4.03 41.49 18.97
CA CYS A 962 -4.94 40.78 18.06
C CYS A 962 -6.16 41.63 17.65
N THR A 963 -6.71 42.43 18.56
CA THR A 963 -7.86 43.32 18.30
C THR A 963 -7.52 44.46 17.36
N ALA A 964 -6.28 44.96 17.38
CA ALA A 964 -5.82 45.99 16.44
C ALA A 964 -5.75 45.45 14.99
N LEU A 965 -5.22 44.24 14.80
CA LEU A 965 -5.08 43.63 13.47
C LEU A 965 -6.44 43.30 12.82
N LEU A 966 -7.40 42.77 13.59
CA LEU A 966 -8.73 42.40 13.08
C LEU A 966 -9.58 43.58 12.58
N MET A 967 -9.33 44.81 13.06
CA MET A 967 -10.05 45.99 12.55
C MET A 967 -9.47 46.54 11.23
N VAL A 968 -8.22 46.20 10.87
CA VAL A 968 -7.61 46.64 9.61
C VAL A 968 -8.13 45.82 8.41
N SER A 969 -8.36 44.52 8.60
CA SER A 969 -8.86 43.62 7.54
C SER A 969 -10.26 43.99 7.01
N CYS A 970 -11.14 44.51 7.86
CA CYS A 970 -12.53 44.78 7.49
C CYS A 970 -12.72 46.04 6.63
N ALA A 971 -11.77 46.98 6.62
CA ALA A 971 -11.86 48.21 5.85
C ALA A 971 -11.56 48.02 4.35
N GLY A 972 -10.73 47.04 3.99
CA GLY A 972 -10.26 46.85 2.61
C GLY A 972 -11.34 46.34 1.63
N LEU A 973 -12.21 45.44 2.09
CA LEU A 973 -13.17 44.74 1.21
C LEU A 973 -14.36 45.61 0.77
N ALA A 974 -14.76 46.61 1.58
CA ALA A 974 -15.86 47.51 1.22
C ALA A 974 -15.52 48.44 0.03
N GLY A 975 -14.24 48.75 -0.18
CA GLY A 975 -13.80 49.72 -1.20
C GLY A 975 -13.95 49.24 -2.65
N MET A 976 -13.93 47.93 -2.90
CA MET A 976 -13.84 47.39 -4.26
C MET A 976 -15.20 47.34 -4.99
N PHE A 977 -16.31 47.13 -4.28
CA PHE A 977 -17.64 47.01 -4.91
C PHE A 977 -18.23 48.33 -5.41
N VAL A 978 -17.83 49.47 -4.86
CA VAL A 978 -18.41 50.79 -5.21
C VAL A 978 -17.85 51.35 -6.54
N ARG A 979 -16.63 50.97 -6.95
CA ARG A 979 -15.96 51.58 -8.12
C ARG A 979 -16.40 51.01 -9.48
N ARG A 980 -17.05 49.85 -9.55
CA ARG A 980 -17.37 49.17 -10.82
C ARG A 980 -18.73 49.53 -11.44
N LYS A 981 -19.44 50.53 -10.90
CA LYS A 981 -20.81 50.93 -11.34
C LYS A 981 -20.96 52.42 -11.70
N LYS A 982 -19.88 53.10 -12.12
CA LYS A 982 -19.91 54.57 -12.37
C LYS A 982 -19.05 55.08 -13.54
N SER A 983 -18.81 54.25 -14.56
CA SER A 983 -18.07 54.60 -15.79
C SER A 983 -18.89 54.42 -17.07
N SER A 984 -20.22 54.56 -16.98
CA SER A 984 -21.14 54.55 -18.12
C SER A 984 -22.01 55.82 -18.14
N LEU A 985 -21.36 57.00 -18.14
CA LEU A 985 -21.98 58.32 -18.44
C LEU A 985 -20.95 59.47 -18.40
N ARG A 986 -20.07 59.56 -19.42
CA ARG A 986 -19.59 60.78 -20.09
C ARG A 986 -18.43 60.48 -21.05
#